data_AF-A0A2V6PSL1-F1
#
_entry.id   AF-A0A2V6PSL1-F1
#
_cell.length_a   1.000
_cell.length_b   1.000
_cell.length_c   1.000
_cell.angle_alpha   90.00
_cell.angle_beta   90.00
_cell.angle_gamma   90.00
#
_symmetry.space_group_name_H-M   'P 1'
#
loop_
_entity.id
_entity.type
_entity.pdbx_description
1 polymer ?
#
loop_
_entity_poly.entity_id
_entity_poly.type
_entity_poly.pdbx_seq_one_letter_code
_entity_poly.pdbx_strand_id
1 'polypeptide(L)'
;MISHGIRYGIAAAAALLLAACSGQQVQLEVKARMDGQPAPGATVVVDGKQLGVTDTSGVLAQPITRSAGAEVEVLVSRELPGHRITPWKTTFLIKLGKDGKVVDRYSVEADLRATRYFTVAVSEGGTPVTDATVRLNDKELGKTDAKGELVHEYTTLPAKGVALAVSKQGYAAWHKSASIQPGERLQVALARRAVLTVTAISDEYGVRAGVPGVAVSLDGRPLGKTDDRGIYIYTYDGAPGRKAQVALSAPGYLPADWKTAVVLEGQIGVQRVFAPTTPRPIRVAVHRFAGNTPGVDLKDVAAQAEAAMAAQLFKASVFREVPAAELEAEVKRLKVGIEKITAKGWKDTPLRRTVDMIVLGSVARDDKGVIVEAKFYVASGSVVLSQIARARDAGAINGAVREIVANVLERFPFEGTVVALEGERYRLNLGRPYRVGRGTEFSLFDAGKSEASEAPRREIGRLRVNRVEDSGAWAEVDMAPKGNRTVIAGDRVVRHLRPAGESEDSGTSVTLSTKGGLAPDVTALAGVNIYLNGDWAGTTGTDGRTEVRLRPGKTYDIVLYRHGYQQVTDRLRMEKGQGSKEFVLAVNNAVFKVDSEPSRAAVMVDGDAFGKTPLLEGKPVGLGFHTVKLTVGEDYRDWEEVMEFDKKVEDRTGERRIVLHKDYLKLGERAAQQGDANAAIQAYASTDKTHPDYSEAHVRLGQIYLDDKNDYEAAVREFESVLTLPQNKDLIYKQFAVAFTNLGHAYYEKGNRLVDRDREGAAQALAKAVQTLQVAKQNTRFFPTAQHDEALHDTYYYLALAYHKLYLVTRKASLQGAADLAWREYFDFFPKRLEGNPTFEQSRAGARKYWDQIKDAS
;
A
#
# COMPACT_ATOMS: atom_id res chain seq x y z
N MET A 1 65.17 -11.50 32.08
CA MET A 1 66.39 -11.41 31.23
C MET A 1 66.97 -10.02 31.46
N ILE A 2 68.30 -9.85 31.59
CA ILE A 2 68.97 -8.59 32.04
C ILE A 2 68.68 -8.31 33.54
N SER A 3 69.63 -7.97 34.44
CA SER A 3 71.12 -7.95 34.40
C SER A 3 71.70 -8.26 35.81
N HIS A 4 73.03 -8.40 35.93
CA HIS A 4 73.77 -8.63 37.19
C HIS A 4 74.38 -7.35 37.82
N GLY A 5 74.62 -7.39 39.13
CA GLY A 5 75.52 -6.51 39.92
C GLY A 5 75.46 -6.92 41.41
N ILE A 6 76.48 -7.40 42.16
CA ILE A 6 77.95 -7.16 42.20
C ILE A 6 78.24 -5.72 42.68
N ARG A 7 78.91 -5.37 43.80
CA ARG A 7 79.67 -6.01 44.93
C ARG A 7 79.53 -5.06 46.17
N TYR A 8 79.98 -5.24 47.43
CA TYR A 8 80.81 -6.17 48.27
C TYR A 8 80.29 -6.02 49.75
N GLY A 9 80.81 -6.59 50.85
CA GLY A 9 81.88 -7.57 51.13
C GLY A 9 82.46 -7.42 52.57
N ILE A 10 83.24 -8.42 53.03
CA ILE A 10 84.15 -8.45 54.22
C ILE A 10 83.56 -8.78 55.62
N ALA A 11 84.15 -9.83 56.22
CA ALA A 11 84.32 -10.21 57.63
C ALA A 11 83.11 -10.54 58.55
N ALA A 12 83.25 -11.36 59.61
CA ALA A 12 84.07 -12.56 59.89
C ALA A 12 83.76 -13.08 61.31
N ALA A 13 84.13 -14.33 61.63
CA ALA A 13 84.18 -14.94 62.97
C ALA A 13 82.82 -15.17 63.71
N ALA A 14 82.62 -16.22 64.50
CA ALA A 14 83.34 -17.50 64.61
C ALA A 14 82.40 -18.60 65.11
N ALA A 15 82.84 -19.86 64.99
CA ALA A 15 82.04 -21.08 65.19
C ALA A 15 81.40 -21.24 66.59
N LEU A 16 80.17 -21.77 66.61
CA LEU A 16 79.60 -22.52 67.74
C LEU A 16 78.45 -23.45 67.26
N LEU A 17 78.32 -24.60 67.94
CA LEU A 17 77.15 -25.52 67.93
C LEU A 17 76.69 -26.14 66.60
N LEU A 18 77.42 -27.19 66.17
CA LEU A 18 76.84 -28.26 65.34
C LEU A 18 76.12 -29.28 66.25
N ALA A 19 74.81 -29.10 66.47
CA ALA A 19 73.94 -30.09 67.12
C ALA A 19 72.49 -29.96 66.68
N ALA A 20 71.77 -31.09 66.61
CA ALA A 20 70.30 -31.16 66.46
C ALA A 20 69.66 -30.55 65.18
N CYS A 21 70.27 -30.72 64.00
CA CYS A 21 69.55 -30.64 62.73
C CYS A 21 68.73 -31.92 62.43
N SER A 22 67.87 -32.31 63.38
CA SER A 22 66.82 -33.31 63.19
C SER A 22 65.45 -32.63 63.34
N GLY A 23 64.66 -32.63 62.27
CA GLY A 23 63.29 -32.10 62.32
C GLY A 23 62.48 -32.87 63.36
N GLN A 24 61.74 -32.13 64.21
CA GLN A 24 60.96 -32.72 65.29
C GLN A 24 59.57 -33.09 64.76
N GLN A 25 58.98 -34.17 65.28
CA GLN A 25 57.60 -34.52 64.97
C GLN A 25 56.67 -33.60 65.75
N VAL A 26 55.75 -32.96 65.02
CA VAL A 26 54.73 -32.05 65.53
C VAL A 26 53.38 -32.57 65.06
N GLN A 27 52.42 -32.74 65.97
CA GLN A 27 51.06 -33.16 65.62
C GLN A 27 50.29 -31.97 65.03
N LEU A 28 49.91 -32.07 63.75
CA LEU A 28 49.02 -31.12 63.12
C LEU A 28 47.60 -31.69 63.09
N GLU A 29 46.68 -30.97 63.74
CA GLU A 29 45.25 -31.21 63.71
C GLU A 29 44.57 -30.16 62.83
N VAL A 30 43.80 -30.60 61.83
CA VAL A 30 43.04 -29.76 60.91
C VAL A 30 41.56 -30.09 61.04
N LYS A 31 40.75 -29.12 61.45
CA LYS A 31 39.28 -29.26 61.60
C LYS A 31 38.58 -28.56 60.45
N ALA A 32 38.21 -29.31 59.41
CA ALA A 32 37.46 -28.77 58.29
C ALA A 32 35.96 -28.67 58.61
N ARG A 33 35.38 -27.49 58.38
CA ARG A 33 33.93 -27.24 58.45
C ARG A 33 33.42 -26.68 57.13
N MET A 34 32.12 -26.81 56.89
CA MET A 34 31.43 -26.27 55.72
C MET A 34 29.98 -25.99 56.14
N ASP A 35 29.48 -24.78 55.92
CA ASP A 35 28.19 -24.29 56.44
C ASP A 35 28.03 -24.54 57.97
N GLY A 36 29.11 -24.40 58.73
CA GLY A 36 29.17 -24.63 60.18
C GLY A 36 29.18 -26.10 60.63
N GLN A 37 28.94 -27.05 59.73
CA GLN A 37 28.97 -28.49 60.01
C GLN A 37 30.35 -29.10 59.71
N PRO A 38 30.69 -30.28 60.29
CA PRO A 38 31.84 -31.07 59.87
C PRO A 38 31.92 -31.27 58.35
N ALA A 39 33.13 -31.11 57.78
CA ALA A 39 33.38 -31.34 56.36
C ALA A 39 34.23 -32.61 56.16
N PRO A 40 33.63 -33.81 56.14
CA PRO A 40 34.35 -35.08 55.96
C PRO A 40 34.84 -35.25 54.52
N GLY A 41 36.00 -35.86 54.33
CA GLY A 41 36.60 -36.04 53.01
C GLY A 41 37.09 -34.73 52.36
N ALA A 42 37.39 -33.70 53.16
CA ALA A 42 38.13 -32.53 52.69
C ALA A 42 39.62 -32.86 52.62
N THR A 43 40.24 -32.58 51.47
CA THR A 43 41.66 -32.81 51.21
C THR A 43 42.50 -31.79 51.95
N VAL A 44 43.47 -32.26 52.72
CA VAL A 44 44.44 -31.41 53.43
C VAL A 44 45.80 -31.53 52.75
N VAL A 45 46.34 -30.39 52.34
CA VAL A 45 47.65 -30.23 51.71
C VAL A 45 48.53 -29.39 52.63
N VAL A 46 49.74 -29.85 52.89
CA VAL A 46 50.73 -29.17 53.73
C VAL A 46 52.02 -28.97 52.94
N ASP A 47 52.48 -27.72 52.82
CA ASP A 47 53.65 -27.31 52.03
C ASP A 47 53.66 -27.91 50.61
N GLY A 48 52.49 -27.86 49.94
CA GLY A 48 52.29 -28.37 48.58
C GLY A 48 52.15 -29.89 48.44
N LYS A 49 52.18 -30.66 49.54
CA LYS A 49 52.00 -32.13 49.53
C LYS A 49 50.73 -32.54 50.27
N GLN A 50 49.93 -33.44 49.68
CA GLN A 50 48.74 -33.96 50.37
C GLN A 50 49.16 -34.75 51.61
N LEU A 51 48.61 -34.36 52.77
CA LEU A 51 48.79 -35.04 54.06
C LEU A 51 47.71 -36.11 54.27
N GLY A 52 46.48 -35.82 53.85
CA GLY A 52 45.37 -36.76 53.96
C GLY A 52 44.03 -36.18 53.54
N VAL A 53 42.96 -36.80 54.03
CA VAL A 53 41.59 -36.28 53.96
C VAL A 53 40.98 -36.33 55.36
N THR A 54 40.07 -35.41 55.67
CA THR A 54 39.37 -35.40 56.96
C THR A 54 38.43 -36.58 57.15
N ASP A 55 38.32 -37.05 58.39
CA ASP A 55 37.44 -38.16 58.81
C ASP A 55 35.95 -37.76 58.86
N THR A 56 35.09 -38.67 59.34
CA THR A 56 33.64 -38.44 59.50
C THR A 56 33.29 -37.31 60.47
N SER A 57 34.19 -36.93 61.38
CA SER A 57 34.04 -35.78 62.29
C SER A 57 34.57 -34.47 61.70
N GLY A 58 35.07 -34.50 60.45
CA GLY A 58 35.67 -33.35 59.78
C GLY A 58 37.12 -33.06 60.22
N VAL A 59 37.79 -34.02 60.87
CA VAL A 59 39.13 -33.82 61.44
C VAL A 59 40.19 -34.65 60.71
N LEU A 60 41.39 -34.09 60.55
CA LEU A 60 42.61 -34.84 60.23
C LEU A 60 43.66 -34.51 61.28
N ALA A 61 44.15 -35.51 62.01
CA ALA A 61 45.26 -35.37 62.94
C ALA A 61 46.42 -36.29 62.49
N GLN A 62 47.57 -35.71 62.14
CA GLN A 62 48.76 -36.45 61.73
C GLN A 62 50.07 -35.75 62.14
N PRO A 63 51.16 -36.52 62.40
CA PRO A 63 52.47 -35.94 62.67
C PRO A 63 53.12 -35.41 61.39
N ILE A 64 53.60 -34.17 61.44
CA ILE A 64 54.48 -33.56 60.44
C ILE A 64 55.88 -33.34 61.03
N THR A 65 56.93 -33.59 60.23
CA THR A 65 58.32 -33.37 60.66
C THR A 65 58.78 -31.98 60.23
N ARG A 66 59.01 -31.06 61.18
CA ARG A 66 59.44 -29.68 60.90
C ARG A 66 60.46 -29.18 61.94
N SER A 67 61.18 -28.12 61.60
CA SER A 67 62.15 -27.46 62.48
C SER A 67 61.54 -26.24 63.17
N ALA A 68 62.09 -25.83 64.32
CA ALA A 68 61.79 -24.52 64.91
C ALA A 68 62.06 -23.39 63.90
N GLY A 69 61.16 -22.41 63.82
CA GLY A 69 61.26 -21.31 62.86
C GLY A 69 60.90 -21.66 61.41
N ALA A 70 60.47 -22.88 61.11
CA ALA A 70 59.88 -23.19 59.81
C ALA A 70 58.45 -22.61 59.71
N GLU A 71 58.11 -22.02 58.57
CA GLU A 71 56.71 -21.79 58.20
C GLU A 71 56.09 -23.10 57.68
N VAL A 72 54.80 -23.27 57.93
CA VAL A 72 53.98 -24.39 57.47
C VAL A 72 52.72 -23.81 56.82
N GLU A 73 52.60 -24.01 55.52
CA GLU A 73 51.40 -23.68 54.75
C GLU A 73 50.42 -24.86 54.82
N VAL A 74 49.16 -24.59 55.18
CA VAL A 74 48.07 -25.57 55.16
C VAL A 74 46.97 -25.07 54.24
N LEU A 75 46.68 -25.85 53.20
CA LEU A 75 45.55 -25.66 52.29
C LEU A 75 44.54 -26.79 52.51
N VAL A 76 43.27 -26.44 52.62
CA VAL A 76 42.14 -27.38 52.72
C VAL A 76 41.20 -27.13 51.56
N SER A 77 40.93 -28.17 50.78
CA SER A 77 40.00 -28.10 49.65
C SER A 77 38.99 -29.25 49.71
N ARG A 78 37.84 -29.07 49.08
CA ARG A 78 36.84 -30.11 48.91
C ARG A 78 36.10 -29.87 47.61
N GLU A 79 35.88 -30.91 46.84
CA GLU A 79 35.03 -30.87 45.65
C GLU A 79 33.73 -31.61 45.96
N LEU A 80 32.59 -31.01 45.61
CA LEU A 80 31.27 -31.63 45.72
C LEU A 80 30.46 -31.26 44.46
N PRO A 81 29.79 -32.22 43.80
CA PRO A 81 28.87 -31.92 42.70
C PRO A 81 27.83 -30.86 43.10
N GLY A 82 27.52 -29.94 42.18
CA GLY A 82 26.52 -28.89 42.41
C GLY A 82 26.94 -27.76 43.36
N HIS A 83 28.18 -27.78 43.87
CA HIS A 83 28.72 -26.75 44.75
C HIS A 83 29.93 -26.07 44.10
N ARG A 84 30.15 -24.79 44.42
CA ARG A 84 31.47 -24.14 44.30
C ARG A 84 32.01 -23.93 45.71
N ILE A 85 33.13 -24.56 46.03
CA ILE A 85 33.76 -24.48 47.36
C ILE A 85 35.06 -23.71 47.19
N THR A 86 35.23 -22.62 47.94
CA THR A 86 36.50 -21.89 47.95
C THR A 86 37.50 -22.66 48.82
N PRO A 87 38.69 -23.04 48.30
CA PRO A 87 39.74 -23.64 49.14
C PRO A 87 40.14 -22.68 50.26
N TRP A 88 40.21 -23.20 51.47
CA TRP A 88 40.71 -22.48 52.64
C TRP A 88 42.23 -22.63 52.72
N LYS A 89 42.95 -21.58 53.13
CA LYS A 89 44.41 -21.60 53.24
C LYS A 89 44.87 -20.74 54.42
N THR A 90 45.89 -21.22 55.13
CA THR A 90 46.63 -20.46 56.15
C THR A 90 48.12 -20.81 56.10
N THR A 91 48.94 -19.99 56.76
CA THR A 91 50.35 -20.28 57.04
C THR A 91 50.64 -19.94 58.49
N PHE A 92 51.40 -20.80 59.20
CA PHE A 92 51.82 -20.53 60.57
C PHE A 92 53.28 -20.94 60.82
N LEU A 93 53.92 -20.31 61.79
CA LEU A 93 55.31 -20.56 62.17
C LEU A 93 55.39 -21.63 63.28
N ILE A 94 56.34 -22.57 63.15
CA ILE A 94 56.68 -23.54 64.20
C ILE A 94 57.47 -22.83 65.31
N LYS A 95 56.79 -22.56 66.42
CA LYS A 95 57.31 -21.88 67.62
C LYS A 95 57.98 -22.84 68.59
N LEU A 96 58.92 -22.28 69.35
CA LEU A 96 59.44 -22.87 70.58
C LEU A 96 58.53 -22.53 71.76
N GLY A 97 58.35 -23.49 72.67
CA GLY A 97 57.68 -23.31 73.96
C GLY A 97 58.57 -22.61 74.98
N LYS A 98 58.00 -22.29 76.15
CA LYS A 98 58.70 -21.59 77.25
C LYS A 98 59.82 -22.42 77.89
N ASP A 99 59.88 -23.73 77.60
CA ASP A 99 60.90 -24.68 78.04
C ASP A 99 62.00 -24.92 76.97
N GLY A 100 61.97 -24.20 75.85
CA GLY A 100 62.96 -24.31 74.77
C GLY A 100 62.77 -25.50 73.82
N LYS A 101 61.67 -26.26 73.93
CA LYS A 101 61.31 -27.32 72.96
C LYS A 101 60.37 -26.80 71.88
N VAL A 102 60.23 -27.51 70.76
CA VAL A 102 59.18 -27.19 69.79
C VAL A 102 57.81 -27.51 70.40
N VAL A 103 56.81 -26.65 70.17
CA VAL A 103 55.42 -26.92 70.56
C VAL A 103 54.93 -28.18 69.85
N ASP A 104 54.50 -29.19 70.60
CA ASP A 104 54.22 -30.54 70.10
C ASP A 104 52.93 -30.66 69.27
N ARG A 105 52.02 -29.69 69.39
CA ARG A 105 50.71 -29.72 68.72
C ARG A 105 50.26 -28.37 68.19
N TYR A 106 49.76 -28.37 66.95
CA TYR A 106 49.06 -27.24 66.32
C TYR A 106 47.66 -27.71 65.92
N SER A 107 46.67 -26.84 66.11
CA SER A 107 45.28 -27.07 65.70
C SER A 107 44.82 -25.89 64.86
N VAL A 108 44.26 -26.14 63.68
CA VAL A 108 43.72 -25.11 62.78
C VAL A 108 42.30 -25.47 62.35
N GLU A 109 41.39 -24.50 62.40
CA GLU A 109 40.02 -24.66 61.91
C GLU A 109 39.87 -24.05 60.51
N ALA A 110 39.41 -24.86 59.56
CA ALA A 110 39.30 -24.53 58.15
C ALA A 110 37.82 -24.46 57.73
N ASP A 111 37.25 -23.25 57.71
CA ASP A 111 35.86 -23.03 57.28
C ASP A 111 35.78 -22.86 55.75
N LEU A 112 35.27 -23.89 55.08
CA LEU A 112 35.12 -23.97 53.63
C LEU A 112 33.83 -23.25 53.21
N ARG A 113 33.98 -22.09 52.58
CA ARG A 113 32.84 -21.34 52.04
C ARG A 113 32.30 -22.01 50.78
N ALA A 114 31.06 -22.49 50.85
CA ALA A 114 30.35 -23.13 49.75
C ALA A 114 29.22 -22.23 49.22
N THR A 115 29.17 -22.04 47.90
CA THR A 115 27.91 -21.74 47.20
C THR A 115 27.43 -23.00 46.48
N ARG A 116 26.14 -23.02 46.16
CA ARG A 116 25.46 -24.06 45.40
C ARG A 116 24.98 -23.45 44.09
N TYR A 117 24.76 -24.27 43.07
CA TYR A 117 24.15 -23.81 41.82
C TYR A 117 23.08 -24.75 41.32
N PHE A 118 22.20 -24.24 40.46
CA PHE A 118 21.34 -25.05 39.59
C PHE A 118 21.27 -24.41 38.20
N THR A 119 20.90 -25.21 37.20
CA THR A 119 20.75 -24.76 35.81
C THR A 119 19.30 -24.86 35.38
N VAL A 120 18.75 -23.79 34.81
CA VAL A 120 17.48 -23.81 34.07
C VAL A 120 17.81 -23.87 32.58
N ALA A 121 17.42 -24.95 31.92
CA ALA A 121 17.62 -25.16 30.48
C ALA A 121 16.28 -25.04 29.75
N VAL A 122 16.16 -24.07 28.85
CA VAL A 122 14.89 -23.65 28.22
C VAL A 122 14.92 -23.95 26.73
N SER A 123 13.89 -24.62 26.21
CA SER A 123 13.82 -25.05 24.81
C SER A 123 12.41 -24.99 24.22
N GLU A 124 12.32 -24.91 22.88
CA GLU A 124 11.14 -25.13 22.06
C GLU A 124 11.37 -26.39 21.22
N GLY A 125 10.60 -27.46 21.42
CA GLY A 125 10.77 -28.71 20.66
C GLY A 125 12.16 -29.34 20.76
N GLY A 126 12.91 -29.06 21.83
CA GLY A 126 14.32 -29.46 21.99
C GLY A 126 15.35 -28.46 21.45
N THR A 127 14.93 -27.42 20.71
CA THR A 127 15.81 -26.32 20.26
C THR A 127 15.98 -25.29 21.38
N PRO A 128 17.20 -24.87 21.75
CA PRO A 128 17.44 -23.84 22.75
C PRO A 128 16.68 -22.51 22.54
N VAL A 129 16.13 -21.95 23.62
CA VAL A 129 15.51 -20.61 23.62
C VAL A 129 16.38 -19.63 24.41
N THR A 130 17.14 -18.80 23.69
CA THR A 130 17.95 -17.70 24.24
C THR A 130 17.09 -16.50 24.68
N ASP A 131 17.61 -15.66 25.58
CA ASP A 131 16.95 -14.45 26.10
C ASP A 131 15.57 -14.73 26.73
N ALA A 132 15.36 -15.91 27.30
CA ALA A 132 14.18 -16.24 28.10
C ALA A 132 14.42 -15.84 29.56
N THR A 133 13.54 -15.00 30.10
CA THR A 133 13.66 -14.42 31.44
C THR A 133 13.21 -15.41 32.50
N VAL A 134 14.08 -15.69 33.48
CA VAL A 134 13.85 -16.65 34.57
C VAL A 134 13.66 -15.89 35.90
N ARG A 135 12.66 -16.29 36.68
CA ARG A 135 12.34 -15.74 38.00
C ARG A 135 12.20 -16.83 39.04
N LEU A 136 12.54 -16.51 40.29
CA LEU A 136 12.54 -17.39 41.46
C LEU A 136 11.86 -16.66 42.62
N ASN A 137 10.71 -17.16 43.08
CA ASN A 137 9.84 -16.47 44.05
C ASN A 137 9.60 -15.00 43.63
N ASP A 138 9.15 -14.83 42.38
CA ASP A 138 8.93 -13.56 41.65
C ASP A 138 10.14 -12.64 41.44
N LYS A 139 11.27 -12.86 42.13
CA LYS A 139 12.53 -12.15 41.89
C LYS A 139 13.17 -12.62 40.58
N GLU A 140 13.57 -11.69 39.72
CA GLU A 140 14.30 -12.01 38.48
C GLU A 140 15.73 -12.49 38.76
N LEU A 141 16.10 -13.60 38.14
CA LEU A 141 17.45 -14.19 38.23
C LEU A 141 18.35 -13.76 37.07
N GLY A 142 17.76 -13.51 35.91
CA GLY A 142 18.47 -13.22 34.66
C GLY A 142 17.76 -13.82 33.46
N LYS A 143 18.50 -14.00 32.38
CA LYS A 143 18.02 -14.58 31.13
C LYS A 143 18.90 -15.72 30.65
N THR A 144 18.33 -16.62 29.86
CA THR A 144 19.07 -17.72 29.23
C THR A 144 20.06 -17.25 28.17
N ASP A 145 21.19 -17.96 28.10
CA ASP A 145 22.27 -17.76 27.13
C ASP A 145 21.94 -18.34 25.74
N ALA A 146 22.94 -18.32 24.84
CA ALA A 146 22.84 -18.90 23.49
C ALA A 146 22.61 -20.42 23.46
N LYS A 147 22.82 -21.15 24.56
CA LYS A 147 22.49 -22.57 24.74
C LYS A 147 21.11 -22.78 25.38
N GLY A 148 20.39 -21.70 25.65
CA GLY A 148 19.11 -21.73 26.36
C GLY A 148 19.28 -21.95 27.87
N GLU A 149 20.47 -21.75 28.44
CA GLU A 149 20.78 -22.06 29.83
C GLU A 149 20.92 -20.79 30.69
N LEU A 150 20.40 -20.84 31.92
CA LEU A 150 20.78 -19.93 33.00
C LEU A 150 21.27 -20.75 34.19
N VAL A 151 22.51 -20.53 34.60
CA VAL A 151 23.06 -21.05 35.86
C VAL A 151 22.81 -20.00 36.96
N HIS A 152 22.19 -20.40 38.06
CA HIS A 152 21.98 -19.53 39.22
C HIS A 152 22.69 -20.07 40.46
N GLU A 153 23.43 -19.20 41.14
CA GLU A 153 24.18 -19.49 42.36
C GLU A 153 23.47 -18.99 43.61
N TYR A 154 23.44 -19.81 44.65
CA TYR A 154 22.74 -19.59 45.91
C TYR A 154 23.52 -20.15 47.10
N THR A 155 23.29 -19.62 48.31
CA THR A 155 23.82 -20.18 49.56
C THR A 155 22.82 -21.14 50.20
N THR A 156 21.58 -20.67 50.38
CA THR A 156 20.44 -21.41 50.93
C THR A 156 19.18 -21.19 50.09
N LEU A 157 18.25 -22.16 50.11
CA LEU A 157 16.88 -22.01 49.58
C LEU A 157 15.86 -22.36 50.68
N PRO A 158 14.61 -21.87 50.61
CA PRO A 158 13.58 -22.23 51.58
C PRO A 158 13.29 -23.73 51.60
N ALA A 159 13.21 -24.32 52.80
CA ALA A 159 12.95 -25.75 52.99
C ALA A 159 11.58 -26.23 52.45
N LYS A 160 10.66 -25.31 52.16
CA LYS A 160 9.35 -25.58 51.51
C LYS A 160 9.42 -25.59 49.97
N GLY A 161 10.62 -25.45 49.39
CA GLY A 161 10.82 -25.29 47.95
C GLY A 161 10.65 -23.84 47.48
N VAL A 162 10.63 -23.68 46.16
CA VAL A 162 10.65 -22.39 45.45
C VAL A 162 9.73 -22.43 44.23
N ALA A 163 9.16 -21.29 43.87
CA ALA A 163 8.41 -21.10 42.64
C ALA A 163 9.33 -20.55 41.55
N LEU A 164 9.57 -21.34 40.49
CA LEU A 164 10.24 -20.90 39.28
C LEU A 164 9.21 -20.45 38.24
N ALA A 165 9.51 -19.36 37.54
CA ALA A 165 8.77 -18.92 36.35
C ALA A 165 9.75 -18.61 35.21
N VAL A 166 9.36 -18.92 33.98
CA VAL A 166 10.14 -18.63 32.77
C VAL A 166 9.24 -17.99 31.72
N SER A 167 9.70 -16.90 31.10
CA SER A 167 8.92 -16.13 30.14
C SER A 167 9.75 -15.61 28.97
N LYS A 168 9.13 -15.57 27.78
CA LYS A 168 9.71 -15.05 26.54
C LYS A 168 8.60 -14.43 25.69
N GLN A 169 8.87 -13.31 25.01
CA GLN A 169 7.92 -12.71 24.07
C GLN A 169 7.58 -13.71 22.94
N GLY A 170 6.29 -13.87 22.64
CA GLY A 170 5.79 -14.86 21.68
C GLY A 170 5.54 -16.26 22.26
N TYR A 171 5.98 -16.55 23.49
CA TYR A 171 5.78 -17.82 24.17
C TYR A 171 4.78 -17.70 25.34
N ALA A 172 4.09 -18.79 25.66
CA ALA A 172 3.32 -18.91 26.89
C ALA A 172 4.26 -18.86 28.09
N ALA A 173 3.80 -18.32 29.22
CA ALA A 173 4.58 -18.30 30.45
C ALA A 173 4.59 -19.70 31.10
N TRP A 174 5.75 -20.17 31.52
CA TRP A 174 5.92 -21.44 32.22
C TRP A 174 6.13 -21.20 33.72
N HIS A 175 5.55 -22.04 34.57
CA HIS A 175 5.71 -21.96 36.01
C HIS A 175 5.76 -23.36 36.67
N LYS A 176 6.57 -23.52 37.74
CA LYS A 176 6.62 -24.74 38.55
C LYS A 176 7.10 -24.42 39.96
N SER A 177 6.42 -24.99 40.96
CA SER A 177 6.93 -25.03 42.34
C SER A 177 7.65 -26.36 42.60
N ALA A 178 8.86 -26.32 43.14
CA ALA A 178 9.67 -27.50 43.45
C ALA A 178 10.72 -27.24 44.54
N SER A 179 11.21 -28.30 45.19
CA SER A 179 12.51 -28.29 45.85
C SER A 179 13.61 -28.45 44.80
N ILE A 180 14.69 -27.67 44.89
CA ILE A 180 15.84 -27.74 43.96
C ILE A 180 17.04 -28.34 44.69
N GLN A 181 17.73 -29.29 44.05
CA GLN A 181 18.98 -29.87 44.56
C GLN A 181 20.23 -29.15 44.02
N PRO A 182 21.35 -29.14 44.76
CA PRO A 182 22.62 -28.62 44.24
C PRO A 182 23.04 -29.40 42.99
N GLY A 183 23.32 -28.66 41.90
CA GLY A 183 23.71 -29.20 40.60
C GLY A 183 22.54 -29.65 39.71
N GLU A 184 21.28 -29.47 40.14
CA GLU A 184 20.12 -29.89 39.35
C GLU A 184 20.00 -29.10 38.03
N ARG A 185 19.68 -29.82 36.95
CA ARG A 185 19.44 -29.26 35.61
C ARG A 185 17.96 -29.36 35.26
N LEU A 186 17.22 -28.28 35.54
CA LEU A 186 15.79 -28.17 35.32
C LEU A 186 15.48 -27.90 33.85
N GLN A 187 14.86 -28.89 33.19
CA GLN A 187 14.40 -28.78 31.80
C GLN A 187 13.05 -28.03 31.74
N VAL A 188 12.97 -27.01 30.88
CA VAL A 188 11.80 -26.18 30.65
C VAL A 188 11.46 -26.17 29.17
N ALA A 189 10.31 -26.74 28.81
CA ALA A 189 9.74 -26.60 27.48
C ALA A 189 8.85 -25.35 27.42
N LEU A 190 9.23 -24.37 26.62
CA LEU A 190 8.36 -23.27 26.21
C LEU A 190 7.65 -23.64 24.91
N ALA A 191 6.43 -23.15 24.76
CA ALA A 191 5.63 -23.25 23.54
C ALA A 191 5.15 -21.86 23.11
N ARG A 192 4.99 -21.64 21.80
CA ARG A 192 4.44 -20.39 21.27
C ARG A 192 3.02 -20.17 21.77
N ARG A 193 2.66 -18.89 22.00
CA ARG A 193 1.28 -18.47 22.27
C ARG A 193 0.41 -18.86 21.09
N ALA A 194 -0.80 -19.32 21.38
CA ALA A 194 -1.77 -19.61 20.33
C ALA A 194 -2.40 -18.29 19.85
N VAL A 195 -2.48 -18.09 18.54
CA VAL A 195 -3.13 -16.92 17.94
C VAL A 195 -4.33 -17.38 17.13
N LEU A 196 -5.52 -17.05 17.61
CA LEU A 196 -6.79 -17.27 16.93
C LEU A 196 -7.10 -16.09 16.03
N THR A 197 -7.15 -16.33 14.72
CA THR A 197 -7.66 -15.39 13.71
C THR A 197 -9.03 -15.87 13.25
N VAL A 198 -10.07 -15.10 13.55
CA VAL A 198 -11.43 -15.29 13.03
C VAL A 198 -11.63 -14.40 11.81
N THR A 199 -12.20 -14.96 10.74
CA THR A 199 -12.52 -14.26 9.49
C THR A 199 -13.98 -14.51 9.11
N ALA A 200 -14.87 -13.57 9.41
CA ALA A 200 -16.28 -13.60 9.04
C ALA A 200 -16.51 -12.87 7.71
N ILE A 201 -17.07 -13.56 6.71
CA ILE A 201 -17.32 -13.00 5.38
C ILE A 201 -18.74 -13.30 4.87
N SER A 202 -19.28 -12.44 4.01
CA SER A 202 -20.52 -12.67 3.28
C SER A 202 -20.29 -12.55 1.76
N ASP A 203 -21.23 -13.05 0.95
CA ASP A 203 -21.18 -12.94 -0.51
C ASP A 203 -22.55 -12.57 -1.09
N GLU A 204 -22.61 -11.42 -1.78
CA GLU A 204 -23.78 -10.88 -2.48
C GLU A 204 -23.31 -10.25 -3.80
N TYR A 205 -24.00 -10.52 -4.92
CA TYR A 205 -23.70 -9.99 -6.26
C TYR A 205 -22.21 -10.09 -6.65
N GLY A 206 -21.56 -11.19 -6.24
CA GLY A 206 -20.17 -11.50 -6.52
C GLY A 206 -19.13 -10.64 -5.79
N VAL A 207 -19.52 -9.79 -4.83
CA VAL A 207 -18.57 -9.30 -3.82
C VAL A 207 -18.52 -10.26 -2.66
N ARG A 208 -17.31 -10.70 -2.29
CA ARG A 208 -17.02 -11.12 -0.93
C ARG A 208 -16.70 -9.88 -0.11
N ALA A 209 -17.39 -9.72 1.01
CA ALA A 209 -17.18 -8.63 1.96
C ALA A 209 -16.89 -9.20 3.35
N GLY A 210 -16.15 -8.45 4.17
CA GLY A 210 -16.05 -8.73 5.59
C GLY A 210 -17.37 -8.44 6.30
N VAL A 211 -17.70 -9.22 7.32
CA VAL A 211 -18.85 -8.96 8.19
C VAL A 211 -18.35 -8.30 9.48
N PRO A 212 -18.49 -6.97 9.65
CA PRO A 212 -18.08 -6.28 10.87
C PRO A 212 -19.00 -6.61 12.05
N GLY A 213 -18.47 -6.47 13.26
CA GLY A 213 -19.27 -6.53 14.48
C GLY A 213 -19.71 -7.91 14.96
N VAL A 214 -19.33 -8.99 14.26
CA VAL A 214 -19.59 -10.39 14.66
C VAL A 214 -18.92 -10.65 16.00
N ALA A 215 -19.70 -11.01 17.01
CA ALA A 215 -19.20 -11.25 18.35
C ALA A 215 -18.46 -12.58 18.42
N VAL A 216 -17.22 -12.55 18.93
CA VAL A 216 -16.36 -13.71 19.08
C VAL A 216 -16.25 -14.08 20.55
N SER A 217 -16.42 -15.36 20.86
CA SER A 217 -16.28 -15.93 22.19
C SER A 217 -15.53 -17.26 22.17
N LEU A 218 -14.92 -17.61 23.31
CA LEU A 218 -14.11 -18.80 23.50
C LEU A 218 -14.55 -19.48 24.81
N ASP A 219 -15.02 -20.72 24.72
CA ASP A 219 -15.64 -21.47 25.83
C ASP A 219 -16.78 -20.69 26.52
N GLY A 220 -17.51 -19.88 25.76
CA GLY A 220 -18.57 -18.99 26.26
C GLY A 220 -18.08 -17.66 26.84
N ARG A 221 -16.78 -17.47 27.07
CA ARG A 221 -16.23 -16.17 27.47
C ARG A 221 -16.20 -15.23 26.25
N PRO A 222 -16.82 -14.03 26.29
CA PRO A 222 -16.70 -13.07 25.20
C PRO A 222 -15.26 -12.55 25.09
N LEU A 223 -14.78 -12.42 23.85
CA LEU A 223 -13.44 -11.92 23.53
C LEU A 223 -13.48 -10.54 22.86
N GLY A 224 -14.34 -10.36 21.86
CA GLY A 224 -14.40 -9.12 21.07
C GLY A 224 -15.35 -9.20 19.88
N LYS A 225 -15.09 -8.36 18.87
CA LYS A 225 -15.86 -8.29 17.62
C LYS A 225 -14.95 -8.13 16.40
N THR A 226 -15.41 -8.56 15.23
CA THR A 226 -14.71 -8.38 13.94
C THR A 226 -14.63 -6.92 13.47
N ASP A 227 -13.53 -6.58 12.80
CA ASP A 227 -13.28 -5.28 12.15
C ASP A 227 -14.07 -5.09 10.85
N ASP A 228 -13.92 -3.95 10.18
CA ASP A 228 -14.56 -3.61 8.89
C ASP A 228 -14.18 -4.56 7.72
N ARG A 229 -13.18 -5.42 7.91
CA ARG A 229 -12.76 -6.47 6.96
C ARG A 229 -13.22 -7.86 7.41
N GLY A 230 -14.01 -7.94 8.48
CA GLY A 230 -14.52 -9.18 9.04
C GLY A 230 -13.52 -9.95 9.90
N ILE A 231 -12.41 -9.33 10.31
CA ILE A 231 -11.29 -10.01 10.97
C ILE A 231 -11.28 -9.69 12.48
N TYR A 232 -11.06 -10.70 13.31
CA TYR A 232 -10.75 -10.56 14.73
C TYR A 232 -9.55 -11.43 15.10
N ILE A 233 -8.60 -10.91 15.87
CA ILE A 233 -7.39 -11.61 16.28
C ILE A 233 -7.30 -11.64 17.80
N TYR A 234 -7.08 -12.82 18.37
CA TYR A 234 -6.91 -13.04 19.80
C TYR A 234 -5.67 -13.89 20.11
N THR A 235 -4.80 -13.36 20.95
CA THR A 235 -3.66 -14.11 21.51
C THR A 235 -4.08 -14.78 22.81
N TYR A 236 -3.92 -16.10 22.89
CA TYR A 236 -4.17 -16.90 24.07
C TYR A 236 -2.86 -17.20 24.81
N ASP A 237 -2.79 -16.75 26.06
CA ASP A 237 -1.59 -16.81 26.91
C ASP A 237 -1.53 -18.04 27.82
N GLY A 238 -2.54 -18.91 27.78
CA GLY A 238 -2.61 -20.13 28.59
C GLY A 238 -1.85 -21.32 28.01
N ALA A 239 -2.00 -22.49 28.64
CA ALA A 239 -1.30 -23.72 28.23
C ALA A 239 -1.67 -24.15 26.78
N PRO A 240 -0.68 -24.48 25.93
CA PRO A 240 -0.87 -24.87 24.53
C PRO A 240 -1.61 -26.21 24.40
N GLY A 241 -2.09 -26.52 23.20
CA GLY A 241 -2.77 -27.79 22.90
C GLY A 241 -4.16 -27.93 23.55
N ARG A 242 -4.59 -26.95 24.36
CA ARG A 242 -5.91 -26.92 25.00
C ARG A 242 -7.00 -26.89 23.93
N LYS A 243 -7.87 -27.90 23.91
CA LYS A 243 -9.11 -27.88 23.12
C LYS A 243 -10.06 -26.83 23.69
N ALA A 244 -10.66 -26.01 22.82
CA ALA A 244 -11.60 -24.97 23.18
C ALA A 244 -12.70 -24.80 22.12
N GLN A 245 -13.87 -24.30 22.51
CA GLN A 245 -14.98 -24.01 21.61
C GLN A 245 -14.96 -22.53 21.22
N VAL A 246 -14.69 -22.22 19.95
CA VAL A 246 -14.93 -20.89 19.38
C VAL A 246 -16.40 -20.79 19.02
N ALA A 247 -17.06 -19.71 19.44
CA ALA A 247 -18.44 -19.40 19.08
C ALA A 247 -18.55 -17.97 18.53
N LEU A 248 -19.23 -17.85 17.39
CA LEU A 248 -19.48 -16.63 16.65
C LEU A 248 -20.98 -16.31 16.71
N SER A 249 -21.32 -15.05 16.98
CA SER A 249 -22.71 -14.55 16.95
C SER A 249 -22.82 -13.34 16.01
N ALA A 250 -23.67 -13.46 15.00
CA ALA A 250 -23.86 -12.51 13.91
C ALA A 250 -25.36 -12.21 13.69
N PRO A 251 -26.00 -11.39 14.56
CA PRO A 251 -27.37 -10.95 14.36
C PRO A 251 -27.56 -10.29 12.99
N GLY A 252 -28.65 -10.64 12.28
CA GLY A 252 -28.89 -10.22 10.89
C GLY A 252 -28.24 -11.11 9.82
N TYR A 253 -27.55 -12.18 10.22
CA TYR A 253 -26.95 -13.17 9.32
C TYR A 253 -27.38 -14.59 9.67
N LEU A 254 -27.09 -15.53 8.76
CA LEU A 254 -27.37 -16.96 8.89
C LEU A 254 -26.09 -17.80 8.69
N PRO A 255 -25.84 -18.78 9.57
CA PRO A 255 -26.51 -18.97 10.86
C PRO A 255 -26.24 -17.79 11.81
N ALA A 256 -27.23 -17.40 12.62
CA ALA A 256 -27.09 -16.28 13.56
C ALA A 256 -26.08 -16.59 14.67
N ASP A 257 -26.01 -17.83 15.12
CA ASP A 257 -24.98 -18.35 16.02
C ASP A 257 -24.31 -19.57 15.41
N TRP A 258 -22.99 -19.65 15.49
CA TRP A 258 -22.21 -20.78 14.98
C TRP A 258 -21.05 -21.12 15.92
N LYS A 259 -20.69 -22.40 15.98
CA LYS A 259 -19.64 -22.89 16.89
C LYS A 259 -18.74 -23.92 16.21
N THR A 260 -17.46 -23.92 16.58
CA THR A 260 -16.49 -24.95 16.18
C THR A 260 -15.53 -25.25 17.34
N ALA A 261 -14.88 -26.41 17.29
CA ALA A 261 -13.81 -26.78 18.20
C ALA A 261 -12.45 -26.47 17.56
N VAL A 262 -11.55 -25.85 18.33
CA VAL A 262 -10.16 -25.59 17.93
C VAL A 262 -9.19 -26.17 18.95
N VAL A 263 -7.95 -26.41 18.53
CA VAL A 263 -6.81 -26.66 19.42
C VAL A 263 -6.07 -25.34 19.57
N LEU A 264 -5.88 -24.87 20.81
CA LEU A 264 -5.18 -23.62 21.10
C LEU A 264 -3.66 -23.83 21.05
N GLU A 265 -3.12 -23.91 19.83
CA GLU A 265 -1.71 -24.11 19.55
C GLU A 265 -1.32 -23.42 18.22
N GLY A 266 -0.17 -22.71 18.20
CA GLY A 266 0.35 -22.08 16.99
C GLY A 266 -0.56 -20.99 16.38
N GLN A 267 -0.76 -21.03 15.06
CA GLN A 267 -1.63 -20.11 14.32
C GLN A 267 -2.92 -20.83 13.93
N ILE A 268 -4.08 -20.27 14.28
CA ILE A 268 -5.39 -20.92 14.16
C ILE A 268 -6.30 -20.03 13.31
N GLY A 269 -6.64 -20.48 12.11
CA GLY A 269 -7.61 -19.82 11.24
C GLY A 269 -9.02 -20.38 11.45
N VAL A 270 -9.99 -19.50 11.76
CA VAL A 270 -11.42 -19.83 11.79
C VAL A 270 -12.14 -18.90 10.81
N GLN A 271 -12.25 -19.33 9.55
CA GLN A 271 -13.04 -18.63 8.54
C GLN A 271 -14.50 -19.09 8.61
N ARG A 272 -15.45 -18.16 8.44
CA ARG A 272 -16.87 -18.50 8.31
C ARG A 272 -17.58 -17.64 7.27
N VAL A 273 -18.30 -18.29 6.36
CA VAL A 273 -19.23 -17.63 5.44
C VAL A 273 -20.60 -17.48 6.11
N PHE A 274 -21.16 -16.28 6.03
CA PHE A 274 -22.45 -15.86 6.56
C PHE A 274 -23.35 -15.37 5.42
N ALA A 275 -24.61 -15.81 5.39
CA ALA A 275 -25.61 -15.33 4.44
C ALA A 275 -26.50 -14.26 5.11
N PRO A 276 -26.74 -13.08 4.50
CA PRO A 276 -27.49 -12.00 5.14
C PRO A 276 -29.00 -12.31 5.21
N THR A 277 -29.66 -12.00 6.32
CA THR A 277 -31.13 -12.16 6.42
C THR A 277 -31.89 -11.15 5.58
N THR A 278 -31.29 -9.98 5.32
CA THR A 278 -31.85 -8.91 4.48
C THR A 278 -30.85 -8.60 3.36
N PRO A 279 -31.21 -8.73 2.07
CA PRO A 279 -30.29 -8.42 0.98
C PRO A 279 -30.01 -6.91 0.93
N ARG A 280 -28.76 -6.53 0.64
CA ARG A 280 -28.41 -5.12 0.48
C ARG A 280 -28.92 -4.54 -0.86
N PRO A 281 -29.21 -3.24 -0.95
CA PRO A 281 -29.41 -2.58 -2.23
C PRO A 281 -28.17 -2.68 -3.14
N ILE A 282 -28.40 -2.88 -4.43
CA ILE A 282 -27.37 -2.87 -5.46
C ILE A 282 -27.04 -1.42 -5.77
N ARG A 283 -25.75 -1.04 -5.74
CA ARG A 283 -25.31 0.34 -6.02
C ARG A 283 -25.16 0.52 -7.52
N VAL A 284 -25.96 1.40 -8.09
CA VAL A 284 -26.08 1.61 -9.54
C VAL A 284 -25.72 3.04 -9.89
N ALA A 285 -24.87 3.21 -10.90
CA ALA A 285 -24.72 4.49 -11.59
C ALA A 285 -25.46 4.42 -12.92
N VAL A 286 -26.23 5.46 -13.26
CA VAL A 286 -26.76 5.69 -14.61
C VAL A 286 -25.86 6.75 -15.25
N HIS A 287 -25.38 6.50 -16.47
CA HIS A 287 -24.38 7.38 -17.10
C HIS A 287 -24.38 7.28 -18.63
N ARG A 288 -24.20 8.42 -19.32
CA ARG A 288 -23.98 8.54 -20.78
C ARG A 288 -25.02 7.80 -21.61
N PHE A 289 -26.21 8.39 -21.73
CA PHE A 289 -27.06 8.11 -22.88
C PHE A 289 -26.53 8.92 -24.08
N ALA A 290 -26.31 8.25 -25.21
CA ALA A 290 -25.79 8.87 -26.42
C ALA A 290 -26.78 8.76 -27.60
N GLY A 291 -26.74 9.73 -28.52
CA GLY A 291 -27.43 9.61 -29.81
C GLY A 291 -26.78 8.55 -30.70
N ASN A 292 -27.60 7.78 -31.44
CA ASN A 292 -27.12 6.69 -32.32
C ASN A 292 -27.68 6.78 -33.75
N THR A 293 -27.96 8.00 -34.25
CA THR A 293 -28.55 8.22 -35.59
C THR A 293 -27.76 9.28 -36.37
N PRO A 294 -27.09 8.94 -37.49
CA PRO A 294 -26.19 9.85 -38.19
C PRO A 294 -26.83 11.15 -38.70
N GLY A 295 -26.34 12.28 -38.19
CA GLY A 295 -26.79 13.62 -38.60
C GLY A 295 -28.20 13.99 -38.12
N VAL A 296 -28.69 13.34 -37.06
CA VAL A 296 -29.86 13.79 -36.30
C VAL A 296 -29.37 14.20 -34.91
N ASP A 297 -29.57 15.46 -34.51
CA ASP A 297 -29.30 15.84 -33.14
C ASP A 297 -30.30 15.15 -32.20
N LEU A 298 -29.75 14.48 -31.19
CA LEU A 298 -30.47 13.75 -30.16
C LEU A 298 -29.90 14.05 -28.76
N LYS A 299 -29.04 15.07 -28.57
CA LYS A 299 -28.37 15.31 -27.28
C LYS A 299 -29.38 15.59 -26.16
N ASP A 300 -30.37 16.45 -26.41
CA ASP A 300 -31.47 16.71 -25.47
C ASP A 300 -32.33 15.46 -25.20
N VAL A 301 -32.60 14.66 -26.23
CA VAL A 301 -33.42 13.43 -26.14
C VAL A 301 -32.68 12.35 -25.34
N ALA A 302 -31.36 12.29 -25.46
CA ALA A 302 -30.50 11.38 -24.72
C ALA A 302 -30.41 11.80 -23.24
N ALA A 303 -30.16 13.09 -22.97
CA ALA A 303 -30.16 13.64 -21.62
C ALA A 303 -31.52 13.47 -20.91
N GLN A 304 -32.63 13.66 -21.64
CA GLN A 304 -33.98 13.38 -21.15
C GLN A 304 -34.15 11.90 -20.79
N ALA A 305 -33.66 10.98 -21.62
CA ALA A 305 -33.72 9.54 -21.35
C ALA A 305 -32.86 9.12 -20.15
N GLU A 306 -31.67 9.71 -19.97
CA GLU A 306 -30.78 9.47 -18.82
C GLU A 306 -31.40 9.95 -17.51
N ALA A 307 -31.89 11.20 -17.48
CA ALA A 307 -32.57 11.78 -16.34
C ALA A 307 -33.85 11.00 -15.99
N ALA A 308 -34.62 10.59 -16.99
CA ALA A 308 -35.79 9.73 -16.79
C ALA A 308 -35.41 8.35 -16.25
N MET A 309 -34.26 7.79 -16.67
CA MET A 309 -33.80 6.47 -16.25
C MET A 309 -33.46 6.48 -14.77
N ALA A 310 -32.61 7.41 -14.32
CA ALA A 310 -32.33 7.60 -12.90
C ALA A 310 -33.63 7.83 -12.09
N ALA A 311 -34.48 8.77 -12.55
CA ALA A 311 -35.70 9.15 -11.86
C ALA A 311 -36.81 8.06 -11.84
N GLN A 312 -36.75 7.02 -12.68
CA GLN A 312 -37.62 5.83 -12.54
C GLN A 312 -36.93 4.71 -11.77
N LEU A 313 -35.64 4.43 -12.03
CA LEU A 313 -34.91 3.28 -11.47
C LEU A 313 -34.77 3.39 -9.94
N PHE A 314 -34.39 4.56 -9.43
CA PHE A 314 -34.15 4.77 -7.99
C PHE A 314 -35.43 4.95 -7.16
N LYS A 315 -36.61 4.80 -7.76
CA LYS A 315 -37.87 4.60 -7.01
C LYS A 315 -37.97 3.20 -6.39
N ALA A 316 -37.21 2.23 -6.91
CA ALA A 316 -37.16 0.88 -6.36
C ALA A 316 -36.01 0.77 -5.36
N SER A 317 -36.34 0.62 -4.07
CA SER A 317 -35.37 0.58 -2.95
C SER A 317 -34.33 -0.56 -2.99
N VAL A 318 -34.48 -1.49 -3.94
CA VAL A 318 -33.53 -2.56 -4.27
C VAL A 318 -32.30 -2.03 -5.01
N PHE A 319 -32.39 -0.83 -5.59
CA PHE A 319 -31.29 -0.08 -6.18
C PHE A 319 -30.97 1.14 -5.31
N ARG A 320 -29.68 1.43 -5.15
CA ARG A 320 -29.17 2.66 -4.52
C ARG A 320 -28.37 3.44 -5.56
N GLU A 321 -28.61 4.73 -5.65
CA GLU A 321 -27.87 5.62 -6.55
C GLU A 321 -26.41 5.77 -6.15
N VAL A 322 -25.53 5.72 -7.16
CA VAL A 322 -24.19 6.28 -7.16
C VAL A 322 -24.24 7.49 -8.09
N PRO A 323 -24.07 8.73 -7.59
CA PRO A 323 -24.15 9.93 -8.42
C PRO A 323 -23.17 9.89 -9.60
N ALA A 324 -23.60 10.37 -10.76
CA ALA A 324 -22.77 10.36 -11.98
C ALA A 324 -21.41 11.05 -11.77
N ALA A 325 -21.37 12.17 -11.04
CA ALA A 325 -20.12 12.88 -10.72
C ALA A 325 -19.15 12.07 -9.81
N GLU A 326 -19.67 11.16 -8.97
CA GLU A 326 -18.83 10.25 -8.16
C GLU A 326 -18.21 9.17 -9.07
N LEU A 327 -19.00 8.61 -10.00
CA LEU A 327 -18.50 7.70 -11.03
C LEU A 327 -17.44 8.39 -11.91
N GLU A 328 -17.70 9.60 -12.42
CA GLU A 328 -16.77 10.32 -13.28
C GLU A 328 -15.44 10.64 -12.58
N ALA A 329 -15.47 11.02 -11.30
CA ALA A 329 -14.25 11.24 -10.52
C ALA A 329 -13.41 9.97 -10.38
N GLU A 330 -14.04 8.82 -10.13
CA GLU A 330 -13.38 7.51 -10.07
C GLU A 330 -12.83 7.07 -11.44
N VAL A 331 -13.62 7.18 -12.50
CA VAL A 331 -13.24 6.87 -13.89
C VAL A 331 -12.05 7.72 -14.34
N LYS A 332 -12.08 9.03 -14.05
CA LYS A 332 -10.98 9.96 -14.32
C LYS A 332 -9.73 9.60 -13.53
N ARG A 333 -9.85 9.16 -12.27
CA ARG A 333 -8.72 8.68 -11.46
C ARG A 333 -8.09 7.40 -12.02
N LEU A 334 -8.89 6.50 -12.60
CA LEU A 334 -8.40 5.29 -13.27
C LEU A 334 -7.70 5.56 -14.61
N LYS A 335 -7.89 6.73 -15.23
CA LYS A 335 -7.36 7.10 -16.56
C LYS A 335 -7.78 6.13 -17.68
N VAL A 336 -8.98 5.56 -17.58
CA VAL A 336 -9.56 4.64 -18.58
C VAL A 336 -11.01 5.06 -18.84
N GLY A 337 -11.41 5.19 -20.11
CA GLY A 337 -12.79 5.53 -20.49
C GLY A 337 -13.81 4.49 -20.02
N ILE A 338 -15.02 4.94 -19.70
CA ILE A 338 -16.07 4.10 -19.11
C ILE A 338 -16.50 2.95 -20.02
N GLU A 339 -16.37 3.14 -21.33
CA GLU A 339 -16.62 2.17 -22.40
C GLU A 339 -15.64 0.99 -22.31
N LYS A 340 -14.37 1.29 -21.99
CA LYS A 340 -13.29 0.31 -21.81
C LYS A 340 -13.34 -0.34 -20.43
N ILE A 341 -13.88 0.35 -19.42
CA ILE A 341 -14.20 -0.19 -18.09
C ILE A 341 -15.37 -1.19 -18.17
N THR A 342 -16.47 -0.84 -18.85
CA THR A 342 -17.60 -1.76 -19.02
C THR A 342 -17.28 -2.93 -19.95
N ALA A 343 -16.46 -2.74 -20.99
CA ALA A 343 -16.04 -3.83 -21.88
C ALA A 343 -15.07 -4.84 -21.24
N LYS A 344 -14.23 -4.43 -20.28
CA LYS A 344 -13.28 -5.31 -19.56
C LYS A 344 -13.76 -5.77 -18.18
N GLY A 345 -14.78 -5.11 -17.63
CA GLY A 345 -15.14 -5.24 -16.22
C GLY A 345 -14.24 -4.42 -15.29
N TRP A 346 -14.71 -4.26 -14.06
CA TRP A 346 -14.06 -3.48 -13.01
C TRP A 346 -13.97 -4.22 -11.66
N LYS A 347 -14.32 -5.52 -11.63
CA LYS A 347 -14.29 -6.41 -10.44
C LYS A 347 -13.03 -6.20 -9.60
N ASP A 348 -11.88 -6.21 -10.25
CA ASP A 348 -10.57 -6.24 -9.60
C ASP A 348 -9.93 -4.84 -9.52
N THR A 349 -10.74 -3.77 -9.64
CA THR A 349 -10.33 -2.36 -9.56
C THR A 349 -10.93 -1.66 -8.33
N PRO A 350 -10.37 -0.52 -7.87
CA PRO A 350 -10.96 0.27 -6.78
C PRO A 350 -12.43 0.65 -6.99
N LEU A 351 -12.86 0.87 -8.24
CA LEU A 351 -14.24 1.23 -8.61
C LEU A 351 -15.27 0.19 -8.14
N ARG A 352 -14.87 -1.08 -7.92
CA ARG A 352 -15.75 -2.12 -7.35
C ARG A 352 -16.27 -1.76 -5.96
N ARG A 353 -15.52 -0.94 -5.21
CA ARG A 353 -15.91 -0.41 -3.90
C ARG A 353 -16.89 0.75 -3.99
N THR A 354 -17.10 1.35 -5.15
CA THR A 354 -18.06 2.43 -5.39
C THR A 354 -19.36 1.88 -5.97
N VAL A 355 -19.28 1.20 -7.12
CA VAL A 355 -20.44 0.80 -7.93
C VAL A 355 -20.48 -0.70 -8.19
N ASP A 356 -21.68 -1.30 -8.06
CA ASP A 356 -21.94 -2.71 -8.35
C ASP A 356 -22.38 -2.94 -9.80
N MET A 357 -23.14 -1.99 -10.36
CA MET A 357 -23.74 -2.04 -11.69
C MET A 357 -23.71 -0.67 -12.38
N ILE A 358 -23.40 -0.63 -13.67
CA ILE A 358 -23.36 0.60 -14.47
C ILE A 358 -24.40 0.48 -15.58
N VAL A 359 -25.28 1.46 -15.70
CA VAL A 359 -26.31 1.54 -16.74
C VAL A 359 -25.85 2.56 -17.77
N LEU A 360 -25.45 2.05 -18.94
CA LEU A 360 -25.21 2.86 -20.13
C LEU A 360 -26.44 2.80 -21.04
N GLY A 361 -26.71 3.86 -21.79
CA GLY A 361 -27.88 3.91 -22.67
C GLY A 361 -27.60 4.55 -24.02
N SER A 362 -28.60 4.52 -24.88
CA SER A 362 -28.58 5.32 -26.10
C SER A 362 -29.98 5.53 -26.66
N VAL A 363 -30.11 6.53 -27.54
CA VAL A 363 -31.35 6.85 -28.24
C VAL A 363 -31.11 6.87 -29.74
N ALA A 364 -32.01 6.27 -30.50
CA ALA A 364 -31.97 6.26 -31.96
C ALA A 364 -33.33 6.68 -32.53
N ARG A 365 -33.34 7.51 -33.56
CA ARG A 365 -34.55 7.91 -34.28
C ARG A 365 -34.70 7.08 -35.57
N ASP A 366 -35.94 6.78 -35.92
CA ASP A 366 -36.33 6.17 -37.20
C ASP A 366 -37.71 6.70 -37.65
N ASP A 367 -38.33 6.04 -38.64
CA ASP A 367 -39.63 6.38 -39.20
C ASP A 367 -40.80 6.25 -38.20
N LYS A 368 -40.59 5.52 -37.09
CA LYS A 368 -41.60 5.17 -36.08
C LYS A 368 -41.30 5.82 -34.71
N GLY A 369 -40.50 6.89 -34.68
CA GLY A 369 -40.21 7.67 -33.48
C GLY A 369 -38.78 7.49 -32.96
N VAL A 370 -38.64 7.29 -31.64
CA VAL A 370 -37.35 7.15 -30.95
C VAL A 370 -37.31 5.84 -30.18
N ILE A 371 -36.32 4.99 -30.47
CA ILE A 371 -35.95 3.84 -29.64
C ILE A 371 -35.06 4.35 -28.51
N VAL A 372 -35.34 3.95 -27.28
CA VAL A 372 -34.43 4.08 -26.13
C VAL A 372 -33.89 2.69 -25.82
N GLU A 373 -32.56 2.54 -25.73
CA GLU A 373 -31.88 1.35 -25.21
C GLU A 373 -31.23 1.66 -23.86
N ALA A 374 -31.30 0.70 -22.91
CA ALA A 374 -30.47 0.69 -21.71
C ALA A 374 -29.83 -0.68 -21.49
N LYS A 375 -28.52 -0.67 -21.20
CA LYS A 375 -27.67 -1.85 -20.95
C LYS A 375 -27.19 -1.84 -19.50
N PHE A 376 -27.42 -2.94 -18.80
CA PHE A 376 -27.10 -3.10 -17.38
C PHE A 376 -25.82 -3.93 -17.26
N TYR A 377 -24.67 -3.27 -17.10
CA TYR A 377 -23.37 -3.92 -16.92
C TYR A 377 -23.14 -4.24 -15.45
N VAL A 378 -22.80 -5.48 -15.12
CA VAL A 378 -22.28 -5.85 -13.79
C VAL A 378 -20.75 -5.81 -13.78
N ALA A 379 -20.14 -5.79 -12.59
CA ALA A 379 -18.70 -5.56 -12.44
C ALA A 379 -17.73 -6.54 -13.15
N SER A 380 -18.21 -7.68 -13.68
CA SER A 380 -17.44 -8.54 -14.60
C SER A 380 -17.32 -8.00 -16.03
N GLY A 381 -17.96 -6.87 -16.34
CA GLY A 381 -18.12 -6.36 -17.71
C GLY A 381 -19.23 -7.03 -18.51
N SER A 382 -19.91 -8.02 -17.92
CA SER A 382 -21.02 -8.73 -18.53
C SER A 382 -22.28 -7.87 -18.49
N VAL A 383 -23.05 -7.86 -19.60
CA VAL A 383 -24.41 -7.32 -19.62
C VAL A 383 -25.34 -8.33 -18.94
N VAL A 384 -25.97 -7.96 -17.82
CA VAL A 384 -26.92 -8.82 -17.08
C VAL A 384 -28.33 -8.70 -17.64
N LEU A 385 -28.70 -7.53 -18.13
CA LEU A 385 -29.91 -7.26 -18.89
C LEU A 385 -29.63 -6.19 -19.94
N SER A 386 -30.28 -6.32 -21.09
CA SER A 386 -30.46 -5.24 -22.04
C SER A 386 -31.96 -5.05 -22.29
N GLN A 387 -32.41 -3.81 -22.48
CA GLN A 387 -33.82 -3.48 -22.69
C GLN A 387 -33.98 -2.35 -23.70
N ILE A 388 -35.02 -2.43 -24.51
CA ILE A 388 -35.48 -1.35 -25.40
C ILE A 388 -36.94 -1.02 -25.15
N ALA A 389 -37.32 0.22 -25.42
CA ALA A 389 -38.71 0.62 -25.60
C ALA A 389 -38.78 1.74 -26.65
N ARG A 390 -39.96 1.90 -27.27
CA ARG A 390 -40.18 2.86 -28.36
C ARG A 390 -41.09 4.00 -27.92
N ALA A 391 -40.54 5.20 -27.88
CA ALA A 391 -41.29 6.43 -27.75
C ALA A 391 -41.74 6.92 -29.13
N ARG A 392 -43.01 7.26 -29.32
CA ARG A 392 -43.51 7.82 -30.59
C ARG A 392 -42.93 9.21 -30.92
N ASP A 393 -42.56 9.97 -29.89
CA ASP A 393 -42.05 11.34 -29.94
C ASP A 393 -41.17 11.60 -28.68
N ALA A 394 -40.57 12.80 -28.57
CA ALA A 394 -39.74 13.14 -27.41
C ALA A 394 -40.54 13.27 -26.08
N GLY A 395 -41.82 13.65 -26.13
CA GLY A 395 -42.68 13.68 -24.94
C GLY A 395 -42.95 12.28 -24.38
N ALA A 396 -42.98 11.26 -25.24
CA ALA A 396 -43.21 9.86 -24.86
C ALA A 396 -41.99 9.15 -24.24
N ILE A 397 -40.79 9.75 -24.23
CA ILE A 397 -39.55 9.16 -23.67
C ILE A 397 -39.74 8.73 -22.21
N ASN A 398 -40.39 9.55 -21.38
CA ASN A 398 -40.69 9.24 -19.98
C ASN A 398 -41.65 8.05 -19.80
N GLY A 399 -42.40 7.67 -20.85
CA GLY A 399 -43.21 6.47 -20.90
C GLY A 399 -42.37 5.24 -21.22
N ALA A 400 -41.62 5.29 -22.32
CA ALA A 400 -40.72 4.21 -22.77
C ALA A 400 -39.68 3.84 -21.69
N VAL A 401 -39.09 4.82 -21.01
CA VAL A 401 -38.15 4.58 -19.91
C VAL A 401 -38.80 3.93 -18.69
N ARG A 402 -40.08 4.21 -18.42
CA ARG A 402 -40.85 3.56 -17.34
C ARG A 402 -41.13 2.10 -17.65
N GLU A 403 -41.41 1.78 -18.92
CA GLU A 403 -41.57 0.42 -19.42
C GLU A 403 -40.26 -0.38 -19.29
N ILE A 404 -39.12 0.20 -19.72
CA ILE A 404 -37.78 -0.37 -19.51
C ILE A 404 -37.56 -0.70 -18.02
N VAL A 405 -37.78 0.25 -17.11
CA VAL A 405 -37.55 0.03 -15.67
C VAL A 405 -38.51 -1.02 -15.07
N ALA A 406 -39.75 -1.11 -15.55
CA ALA A 406 -40.67 -2.17 -15.13
C ALA A 406 -40.14 -3.57 -15.56
N ASN A 407 -39.76 -3.72 -16.84
CA ASN A 407 -39.21 -4.96 -17.38
C ASN A 407 -37.89 -5.35 -16.69
N VAL A 408 -37.03 -4.37 -16.36
CA VAL A 408 -35.81 -4.58 -15.56
C VAL A 408 -36.17 -5.15 -14.19
N LEU A 409 -37.08 -4.53 -13.43
CA LEU A 409 -37.43 -4.99 -12.09
C LEU A 409 -38.07 -6.40 -12.09
N GLU A 410 -38.80 -6.76 -13.13
CA GLU A 410 -39.40 -8.09 -13.27
C GLU A 410 -38.37 -9.15 -13.70
N ARG A 411 -37.37 -8.78 -14.51
CA ARG A 411 -36.38 -9.72 -15.06
C ARG A 411 -35.00 -9.68 -14.38
N PHE A 412 -34.75 -8.78 -13.44
CA PHE A 412 -33.44 -8.72 -12.80
C PHE A 412 -33.16 -10.02 -12.01
N PRO A 413 -31.97 -10.64 -12.14
CA PRO A 413 -31.61 -11.83 -11.39
C PRO A 413 -31.24 -11.45 -9.94
N PHE A 414 -32.24 -10.98 -9.19
CA PHE A 414 -32.07 -10.61 -7.78
C PHE A 414 -31.64 -11.83 -6.95
N GLU A 415 -30.64 -11.62 -6.11
CA GLU A 415 -30.08 -12.61 -5.22
C GLU A 415 -30.60 -12.44 -3.80
N GLY A 416 -30.74 -13.57 -3.10
CA GLY A 416 -31.21 -13.64 -1.72
C GLY A 416 -30.88 -14.96 -1.06
N THR A 417 -31.58 -15.26 0.02
CA THR A 417 -31.25 -16.35 0.95
C THR A 417 -32.52 -17.05 1.43
N VAL A 418 -32.44 -18.37 1.60
CA VAL A 418 -33.44 -19.14 2.37
C VAL A 418 -33.27 -18.81 3.84
N VAL A 419 -34.24 -18.12 4.44
CA VAL A 419 -34.13 -17.58 5.82
C VAL A 419 -34.91 -18.37 6.87
N ALA A 420 -35.91 -19.17 6.47
CA ALA A 420 -36.64 -20.07 7.36
C ALA A 420 -37.22 -21.27 6.58
N LEU A 421 -37.59 -22.33 7.30
CA LEU A 421 -38.17 -23.55 6.76
C LEU A 421 -39.43 -23.92 7.56
N GLU A 422 -40.49 -24.36 6.87
CA GLU A 422 -41.75 -24.80 7.45
C GLU A 422 -42.25 -26.03 6.66
N GLY A 423 -41.84 -27.23 7.09
CA GLY A 423 -42.05 -28.46 6.31
C GLY A 423 -41.30 -28.40 4.96
N GLU A 424 -42.02 -28.60 3.86
CA GLU A 424 -41.49 -28.50 2.49
C GLU A 424 -41.52 -27.06 1.92
N ARG A 425 -41.81 -26.05 2.77
CA ARG A 425 -41.83 -24.64 2.39
C ARG A 425 -40.58 -23.91 2.85
N TYR A 426 -40.02 -23.10 1.96
CA TYR A 426 -38.81 -22.32 2.17
C TYR A 426 -39.15 -20.84 2.13
N ARG A 427 -38.81 -20.10 3.19
CA ARG A 427 -38.94 -18.65 3.21
C ARG A 427 -37.74 -18.00 2.56
N LEU A 428 -37.96 -17.16 1.57
CA LEU A 428 -36.95 -16.33 0.90
C LEU A 428 -37.04 -14.90 1.43
N ASN A 429 -35.90 -14.20 1.53
CA ASN A 429 -35.85 -12.77 1.88
C ASN A 429 -36.08 -11.80 0.70
N LEU A 430 -36.76 -12.27 -0.34
CA LEU A 430 -37.11 -11.51 -1.54
C LEU A 430 -38.64 -11.43 -1.68
N GLY A 431 -39.20 -10.25 -1.40
CA GLY A 431 -40.64 -9.97 -1.44
C GLY A 431 -41.04 -8.93 -2.48
N ARG A 432 -42.16 -8.23 -2.24
CA ARG A 432 -42.76 -7.26 -3.18
C ARG A 432 -41.81 -6.18 -3.75
N PRO A 433 -40.86 -5.58 -3.01
CA PRO A 433 -39.93 -4.57 -3.55
C PRO A 433 -39.09 -5.04 -4.73
N TYR A 434 -38.81 -6.36 -4.80
CA TYR A 434 -38.04 -6.99 -5.87
C TYR A 434 -38.92 -7.40 -7.06
N ARG A 435 -40.23 -7.11 -7.07
CA ARG A 435 -41.24 -7.67 -7.99
C ARG A 435 -41.34 -9.21 -7.95
N VAL A 436 -41.21 -9.81 -6.77
CA VAL A 436 -41.54 -11.24 -6.59
C VAL A 436 -43.06 -11.42 -6.61
N GLY A 437 -43.54 -12.37 -7.42
CA GLY A 437 -44.94 -12.75 -7.57
C GLY A 437 -45.17 -14.24 -7.29
N ARG A 438 -46.43 -14.68 -7.21
CA ARG A 438 -46.76 -16.11 -7.24
C ARG A 438 -46.35 -16.67 -8.60
N GLY A 439 -45.63 -17.78 -8.60
CA GLY A 439 -45.03 -18.38 -9.80
C GLY A 439 -43.63 -17.88 -10.14
N THR A 440 -43.06 -16.88 -9.43
CA THR A 440 -41.65 -16.52 -9.61
C THR A 440 -40.74 -17.69 -9.21
N GLU A 441 -39.78 -18.00 -10.08
CA GLU A 441 -38.82 -19.10 -9.89
C GLU A 441 -37.46 -18.59 -9.42
N PHE A 442 -36.78 -19.43 -8.66
CA PHE A 442 -35.47 -19.16 -8.08
C PHE A 442 -34.54 -20.38 -8.24
N SER A 443 -33.41 -20.18 -8.90
CA SER A 443 -32.29 -21.13 -8.92
C SER A 443 -31.63 -21.18 -7.54
N LEU A 444 -31.37 -22.38 -7.02
CA LEU A 444 -30.81 -22.62 -5.68
C LEU A 444 -29.32 -22.98 -5.76
N PHE A 445 -28.53 -22.45 -4.83
CA PHE A 445 -27.08 -22.60 -4.76
C PHE A 445 -26.60 -22.95 -3.33
N ASP A 446 -25.62 -23.85 -3.27
CA ASP A 446 -25.03 -24.41 -2.04
C ASP A 446 -24.23 -23.36 -1.23
N ALA A 447 -24.63 -23.13 0.03
CA ALA A 447 -23.91 -22.26 0.96
C ALA A 447 -22.46 -22.74 1.29
N GLY A 448 -22.24 -24.06 1.36
CA GLY A 448 -21.04 -24.64 1.98
C GLY A 448 -19.78 -24.61 1.12
N LYS A 449 -19.89 -24.63 -0.21
CA LYS A 449 -18.72 -24.68 -1.11
C LYS A 449 -18.01 -23.33 -1.32
N SER A 450 -18.51 -22.25 -0.72
CA SER A 450 -17.90 -20.92 -0.84
C SER A 450 -16.67 -20.70 0.04
N GLU A 451 -16.31 -21.66 0.92
CA GLU A 451 -15.20 -21.50 1.87
C GLU A 451 -13.79 -21.64 1.24
N ALA A 452 -13.65 -22.25 0.05
CA ALA A 452 -12.33 -22.68 -0.47
C ALA A 452 -11.91 -22.25 -1.90
N SER A 453 -12.78 -21.72 -2.77
CA SER A 453 -12.36 -21.32 -4.14
C SER A 453 -13.24 -20.24 -4.80
N GLU A 454 -12.82 -19.74 -5.96
CA GLU A 454 -13.62 -18.89 -6.87
C GLU A 454 -14.43 -19.69 -7.92
N ALA A 455 -14.55 -21.02 -7.79
CA ALA A 455 -15.24 -21.84 -8.78
C ALA A 455 -16.72 -21.40 -8.99
N PRO A 456 -17.22 -21.40 -10.24
CA PRO A 456 -18.56 -20.91 -10.55
C PRO A 456 -19.64 -21.72 -9.80
N ARG A 457 -20.57 -21.00 -9.15
CA ARG A 457 -21.67 -21.59 -8.37
C ARG A 457 -22.58 -22.43 -9.27
N ARG A 458 -22.64 -23.74 -9.02
CA ARG A 458 -23.50 -24.67 -9.78
C ARG A 458 -24.91 -24.69 -9.20
N GLU A 459 -25.93 -24.52 -10.05
CA GLU A 459 -27.34 -24.66 -9.66
C GLU A 459 -27.60 -26.10 -9.16
N ILE A 460 -27.97 -26.22 -7.88
CA ILE A 460 -28.29 -27.51 -7.26
C ILE A 460 -29.76 -27.89 -7.47
N GLY A 461 -30.69 -26.94 -7.35
CA GLY A 461 -32.14 -27.16 -7.45
C GLY A 461 -32.89 -25.88 -7.86
N ARG A 462 -34.22 -25.91 -7.84
CA ARG A 462 -35.09 -24.76 -8.14
C ARG A 462 -36.28 -24.70 -7.19
N LEU A 463 -36.66 -23.50 -6.78
CA LEU A 463 -37.84 -23.22 -5.95
C LEU A 463 -38.84 -22.34 -6.73
N ARG A 464 -40.14 -22.55 -6.55
CA ARG A 464 -41.21 -21.71 -7.13
C ARG A 464 -42.06 -21.09 -6.04
N VAL A 465 -42.26 -19.77 -6.10
CA VAL A 465 -43.00 -19.00 -5.09
C VAL A 465 -44.49 -19.29 -5.13
N ASN A 466 -45.08 -19.64 -3.97
CA ASN A 466 -46.51 -19.88 -3.82
C ASN A 466 -47.26 -18.74 -3.10
N ARG A 467 -46.60 -18.02 -2.18
CA ARG A 467 -47.13 -16.91 -1.37
C ARG A 467 -46.11 -15.78 -1.27
N VAL A 468 -46.56 -14.53 -1.40
CA VAL A 468 -45.71 -13.33 -1.39
C VAL A 468 -46.04 -12.44 -0.20
N GLU A 469 -45.00 -11.89 0.43
CA GLU A 469 -45.07 -10.91 1.52
C GLU A 469 -44.22 -9.68 1.17
N ASP A 470 -44.24 -8.65 2.01
CA ASP A 470 -43.48 -7.42 1.75
C ASP A 470 -41.96 -7.64 1.83
N SER A 471 -41.46 -8.24 2.91
CA SER A 471 -40.02 -8.50 3.13
C SER A 471 -39.55 -9.89 2.69
N GLY A 472 -40.40 -10.68 2.03
CA GLY A 472 -40.04 -12.04 1.63
C GLY A 472 -41.12 -12.76 0.82
N ALA A 473 -40.88 -14.04 0.58
CA ALA A 473 -41.82 -14.94 -0.10
C ALA A 473 -41.68 -16.35 0.46
N TRP A 474 -42.70 -17.18 0.26
CA TRP A 474 -42.61 -18.63 0.47
C TRP A 474 -42.60 -19.35 -0.87
N ALA A 475 -41.74 -20.35 -0.96
CA ALA A 475 -41.57 -21.18 -2.14
C ALA A 475 -41.53 -22.66 -1.75
N GLU A 476 -41.95 -23.51 -2.68
CA GLU A 476 -41.86 -24.97 -2.60
C GLU A 476 -40.88 -25.47 -3.68
N VAL A 477 -40.44 -26.73 -3.59
CA VAL A 477 -39.49 -27.31 -4.56
C VAL A 477 -40.14 -27.44 -5.93
N ASP A 478 -39.46 -26.92 -6.96
CA ASP A 478 -39.82 -27.07 -8.37
C ASP A 478 -38.88 -28.04 -9.09
N MET A 479 -37.58 -27.99 -8.77
CA MET A 479 -36.60 -29.00 -9.17
C MET A 479 -35.80 -29.43 -7.95
N ALA A 480 -35.87 -30.72 -7.61
CA ALA A 480 -35.19 -31.29 -6.44
C ALA A 480 -33.67 -31.05 -6.47
N PRO A 481 -33.02 -30.77 -5.32
CA PRO A 481 -31.58 -30.55 -5.28
C PRO A 481 -30.79 -31.81 -5.68
N LYS A 482 -29.88 -31.65 -6.64
CA LYS A 482 -29.02 -32.72 -7.19
C LYS A 482 -28.20 -33.39 -6.08
N GLY A 483 -28.23 -34.72 -6.02
CA GLY A 483 -27.48 -35.52 -5.06
C GLY A 483 -28.13 -35.67 -3.68
N ASN A 484 -29.46 -35.63 -3.60
CA ASN A 484 -30.26 -35.83 -2.38
C ASN A 484 -29.92 -34.87 -1.21
N ARG A 485 -29.39 -33.68 -1.52
CA ARG A 485 -29.15 -32.62 -0.51
C ARG A 485 -30.48 -32.00 -0.10
N THR A 486 -30.72 -31.84 1.19
CA THR A 486 -31.80 -30.97 1.69
C THR A 486 -31.44 -29.49 1.52
N VAL A 487 -32.45 -28.64 1.30
CA VAL A 487 -32.30 -27.19 1.36
C VAL A 487 -32.13 -26.77 2.82
N ILE A 488 -31.23 -25.82 3.10
CA ILE A 488 -30.99 -25.32 4.47
C ILE A 488 -31.11 -23.80 4.58
N ALA A 489 -31.35 -23.29 5.79
CA ALA A 489 -31.28 -21.86 6.06
C ALA A 489 -29.85 -21.37 5.81
N GLY A 490 -29.71 -20.31 5.01
CA GLY A 490 -28.43 -19.82 4.49
C GLY A 490 -28.09 -20.27 3.07
N ASP A 491 -28.80 -21.24 2.47
CA ASP A 491 -28.65 -21.52 1.02
C ASP A 491 -29.09 -20.30 0.20
N ARG A 492 -28.38 -20.04 -0.91
CA ARG A 492 -28.56 -18.83 -1.73
C ARG A 492 -29.53 -19.09 -2.87
N VAL A 493 -30.41 -18.13 -3.11
CA VAL A 493 -31.34 -18.12 -4.26
C VAL A 493 -31.01 -16.96 -5.19
N VAL A 494 -31.22 -17.18 -6.50
CA VAL A 494 -31.14 -16.15 -7.53
C VAL A 494 -32.37 -16.29 -8.44
N ARG A 495 -33.05 -15.20 -8.80
CA ARG A 495 -34.24 -15.29 -9.67
C ARG A 495 -33.88 -16.02 -10.96
N HIS A 496 -34.66 -17.05 -11.28
CA HIS A 496 -34.49 -17.82 -12.50
C HIS A 496 -34.97 -17.01 -13.70
N LEU A 497 -34.10 -16.85 -14.69
CA LEU A 497 -34.39 -16.16 -15.94
C LEU A 497 -34.71 -17.20 -17.03
N ARG A 498 -35.99 -17.23 -17.45
CA ARG A 498 -36.39 -17.98 -18.65
C ARG A 498 -36.03 -17.17 -19.90
N PRO A 499 -35.31 -17.75 -20.89
CA PRO A 499 -35.05 -17.10 -22.17
C PRO A 499 -36.33 -16.68 -22.91
N ALA A 500 -36.24 -15.57 -23.65
CA ALA A 500 -37.34 -15.09 -24.48
C ALA A 500 -37.79 -16.16 -25.49
N GLY A 501 -39.05 -16.58 -25.41
CA GLY A 501 -39.63 -17.64 -26.25
C GLY A 501 -39.84 -18.98 -25.55
N GLU A 502 -39.34 -19.19 -24.33
CA GLU A 502 -39.65 -20.39 -23.54
C GLU A 502 -41.04 -20.28 -22.85
N SER A 503 -42.09 -20.60 -23.62
CA SER A 503 -43.09 -21.53 -23.08
C SER A 503 -42.68 -22.94 -23.47
N GLU A 504 -43.09 -23.92 -22.66
CA GLU A 504 -42.67 -25.32 -22.80
C GLU A 504 -42.95 -25.86 -24.23
N ASP A 505 -41.94 -26.54 -24.78
CA ASP A 505 -41.80 -27.14 -26.11
C ASP A 505 -41.97 -26.25 -27.37
N SER A 506 -41.44 -26.77 -28.49
CA SER A 506 -41.46 -26.29 -29.90
C SER A 506 -40.48 -25.21 -30.38
N GLY A 507 -39.53 -24.74 -29.56
CA GLY A 507 -38.44 -23.84 -30.03
C GLY A 507 -37.28 -24.57 -30.70
N THR A 508 -36.84 -24.14 -31.89
CA THR A 508 -35.61 -24.59 -32.56
C THR A 508 -34.50 -23.55 -32.35
N SER A 509 -33.25 -23.97 -32.14
CA SER A 509 -32.12 -23.02 -32.07
C SER A 509 -31.74 -22.51 -33.47
N VAL A 510 -31.51 -21.21 -33.59
CA VAL A 510 -31.14 -20.53 -34.84
C VAL A 510 -29.97 -19.61 -34.58
N THR A 511 -28.92 -19.71 -35.40
CA THR A 511 -27.76 -18.82 -35.32
C THR A 511 -28.02 -17.52 -36.09
N LEU A 512 -28.05 -16.39 -35.39
CA LEU A 512 -28.07 -15.07 -36.04
C LEU A 512 -26.64 -14.55 -36.13
N SER A 513 -26.18 -14.23 -37.35
CA SER A 513 -24.89 -13.57 -37.58
C SER A 513 -25.09 -12.09 -37.89
N THR A 514 -24.16 -11.27 -37.42
CA THR A 514 -24.12 -9.84 -37.70
C THR A 514 -22.76 -9.44 -38.24
N LYS A 515 -22.75 -8.62 -39.28
CA LYS A 515 -21.56 -7.96 -39.81
C LYS A 515 -21.70 -6.45 -39.73
N GLY A 516 -20.58 -5.74 -39.77
CA GLY A 516 -20.56 -4.28 -39.85
C GLY A 516 -19.17 -3.73 -40.11
N GLY A 517 -19.12 -2.45 -40.45
CA GLY A 517 -17.95 -1.76 -40.94
C GLY A 517 -18.35 -0.71 -41.97
N LEU A 518 -17.37 -0.18 -42.68
CA LEU A 518 -17.58 0.64 -43.87
C LEU A 518 -17.78 -0.30 -45.06
N ALA A 519 -18.85 -0.14 -45.83
CA ALA A 519 -19.05 -0.97 -47.03
C ALA A 519 -17.98 -0.65 -48.10
N PRO A 520 -17.42 -1.64 -48.81
CA PRO A 520 -17.80 -3.06 -48.81
C PRO A 520 -17.21 -3.90 -47.67
N ASP A 521 -16.20 -3.40 -46.96
CA ASP A 521 -15.35 -4.12 -46.01
C ASP A 521 -16.00 -4.35 -44.63
N VAL A 522 -17.13 -5.07 -44.62
CA VAL A 522 -17.86 -5.44 -43.40
C VAL A 522 -17.33 -6.74 -42.79
N THR A 523 -16.96 -6.69 -41.50
CA THR A 523 -16.41 -7.81 -40.74
C THR A 523 -17.39 -8.29 -39.67
N ALA A 524 -17.08 -9.40 -38.97
CA ALA A 524 -17.93 -9.97 -37.93
C ALA A 524 -18.16 -9.00 -36.76
N LEU A 525 -19.42 -8.74 -36.42
CA LEU A 525 -19.81 -7.64 -35.52
C LEU A 525 -20.22 -8.14 -34.14
N ALA A 526 -19.28 -8.13 -33.20
CA ALA A 526 -19.55 -8.46 -31.80
C ALA A 526 -20.44 -7.42 -31.10
N GLY A 527 -21.05 -7.78 -29.97
CA GLY A 527 -21.73 -6.83 -29.07
C GLY A 527 -23.04 -6.24 -29.61
N VAL A 528 -23.62 -6.81 -30.68
CA VAL A 528 -24.93 -6.43 -31.18
C VAL A 528 -25.99 -7.09 -30.31
N ASN A 529 -26.84 -6.28 -29.70
CA ASN A 529 -27.99 -6.77 -28.95
C ASN A 529 -29.11 -7.10 -29.94
N ILE A 530 -29.72 -8.28 -29.77
CA ILE A 530 -30.85 -8.74 -30.57
C ILE A 530 -32.08 -8.82 -29.68
N TYR A 531 -33.16 -8.19 -30.12
CA TYR A 531 -34.45 -8.14 -29.46
C TYR A 531 -35.51 -8.77 -30.36
N LEU A 532 -36.38 -9.61 -29.79
CA LEU A 532 -37.46 -10.31 -30.47
C LEU A 532 -38.79 -9.93 -29.82
N ASN A 533 -39.66 -9.22 -30.56
CA ASN A 533 -40.89 -8.60 -30.04
C ASN A 533 -40.63 -7.66 -28.83
N GLY A 534 -39.46 -7.00 -28.81
CA GLY A 534 -38.98 -6.16 -27.69
C GLY A 534 -38.15 -6.91 -26.64
N ASP A 535 -38.30 -8.24 -26.51
CA ASP A 535 -37.55 -9.03 -25.54
C ASP A 535 -36.10 -9.23 -25.98
N TRP A 536 -35.13 -8.89 -25.12
CA TRP A 536 -33.72 -9.20 -25.36
C TRP A 536 -33.52 -10.72 -25.42
N ALA A 537 -33.12 -11.20 -26.59
CA ALA A 537 -32.94 -12.62 -26.88
C ALA A 537 -31.47 -13.07 -26.81
N GLY A 538 -30.53 -12.13 -26.97
CA GLY A 538 -29.10 -12.39 -26.86
C GLY A 538 -28.23 -11.23 -27.36
N THR A 539 -26.93 -11.42 -27.27
CA THR A 539 -25.91 -10.49 -27.77
C THR A 539 -24.88 -11.28 -28.58
N THR A 540 -24.34 -10.71 -29.65
CA THR A 540 -23.36 -11.40 -30.50
C THR A 540 -21.97 -11.50 -29.87
N GLY A 541 -21.36 -12.68 -29.98
CA GLY A 541 -20.01 -12.98 -29.53
C GLY A 541 -18.92 -12.35 -30.41
N THR A 542 -17.66 -12.65 -30.11
CA THR A 542 -16.49 -12.13 -30.85
C THR A 542 -16.43 -12.58 -32.32
N ASP A 543 -17.14 -13.65 -32.67
CA ASP A 543 -17.34 -14.15 -34.03
C ASP A 543 -18.53 -13.49 -34.76
N GLY A 544 -19.19 -12.52 -34.12
CA GLY A 544 -20.36 -11.83 -34.64
C GLY A 544 -21.65 -12.64 -34.62
N ARG A 545 -21.73 -13.76 -33.86
CA ARG A 545 -22.89 -14.67 -33.83
C ARG A 545 -23.54 -14.78 -32.46
N THR A 546 -24.82 -15.16 -32.44
CA THR A 546 -25.52 -15.61 -31.24
C THR A 546 -26.56 -16.67 -31.60
N GLU A 547 -26.93 -17.53 -30.65
CA GLU A 547 -28.04 -18.48 -30.81
C GLU A 547 -29.31 -17.96 -30.12
N VAL A 548 -30.44 -18.01 -30.83
CA VAL A 548 -31.78 -17.69 -30.29
C VAL A 548 -32.76 -18.83 -30.57
N ARG A 549 -33.74 -19.03 -29.68
CA ARG A 549 -34.80 -20.04 -29.90
C ARG A 549 -35.99 -19.43 -30.64
N LEU A 550 -36.26 -19.94 -31.84
CA LEU A 550 -37.37 -19.49 -32.69
C LEU A 550 -38.30 -20.67 -32.99
N ARG A 551 -39.61 -20.41 -33.02
CA ARG A 551 -40.60 -21.41 -33.46
C ARG A 551 -40.73 -21.36 -34.99
N PRO A 552 -40.51 -22.47 -35.71
CA PRO A 552 -40.67 -22.51 -37.16
C PRO A 552 -42.05 -22.00 -37.60
N GLY A 553 -42.10 -21.20 -38.66
CA GLY A 553 -43.33 -20.63 -39.19
C GLY A 553 -43.97 -19.52 -38.34
N LYS A 554 -43.37 -19.12 -37.21
CA LYS A 554 -43.76 -17.92 -36.46
C LYS A 554 -42.95 -16.71 -36.94
N THR A 555 -43.62 -15.57 -37.10
CA THR A 555 -42.99 -14.26 -37.34
C THR A 555 -42.71 -13.56 -36.01
N TYR A 556 -41.58 -12.86 -35.93
CA TYR A 556 -41.11 -12.06 -34.81
C TYR A 556 -40.69 -10.68 -35.33
N ASP A 557 -41.05 -9.61 -34.64
CA ASP A 557 -40.44 -8.30 -34.90
C ASP A 557 -39.02 -8.32 -34.33
N ILE A 558 -38.00 -8.15 -35.16
CA ILE A 558 -36.60 -8.15 -34.72
C ILE A 558 -36.02 -6.74 -34.74
N VAL A 559 -35.32 -6.38 -33.65
CA VAL A 559 -34.44 -5.20 -33.60
C VAL A 559 -33.02 -5.67 -33.31
N LEU A 560 -32.07 -5.27 -34.15
CA LEU A 560 -30.64 -5.43 -33.92
C LEU A 560 -30.03 -4.07 -33.62
N TYR A 561 -29.37 -3.94 -32.49
CA TYR A 561 -28.93 -2.66 -31.96
C TYR A 561 -27.49 -2.73 -31.41
N ARG A 562 -26.64 -1.80 -31.86
CA ARG A 562 -25.31 -1.54 -31.32
C ARG A 562 -25.01 -0.05 -31.43
N HIS A 563 -24.52 0.57 -30.36
CA HIS A 563 -24.06 1.95 -30.41
C HIS A 563 -22.85 2.09 -31.37
N GLY A 564 -22.81 3.18 -32.14
CA GLY A 564 -21.89 3.38 -33.25
C GLY A 564 -22.32 2.70 -34.56
N TYR A 565 -23.53 2.12 -34.63
CA TYR A 565 -24.07 1.46 -35.82
C TYR A 565 -25.56 1.79 -36.00
N GLN A 566 -26.01 1.82 -37.26
CA GLN A 566 -27.43 1.98 -37.59
C GLN A 566 -28.21 0.75 -37.12
N GLN A 567 -29.32 0.98 -36.40
CA GLN A 567 -30.19 -0.10 -35.94
C GLN A 567 -30.94 -0.74 -37.11
N VAL A 568 -31.05 -2.06 -37.11
CA VAL A 568 -31.89 -2.80 -38.07
C VAL A 568 -33.20 -3.16 -37.39
N THR A 569 -34.33 -2.80 -37.99
CA THR A 569 -35.68 -3.22 -37.57
C THR A 569 -36.34 -3.96 -38.74
N ASP A 570 -36.66 -5.24 -38.55
CA ASP A 570 -37.15 -6.14 -39.60
C ASP A 570 -38.20 -7.13 -39.02
N ARG A 571 -38.83 -7.95 -39.86
CA ARG A 571 -39.73 -9.05 -39.44
C ARG A 571 -39.11 -10.40 -39.75
N LEU A 572 -38.51 -11.01 -38.73
CA LEU A 572 -37.87 -12.31 -38.82
C LEU A 572 -38.92 -13.43 -38.82
N ARG A 573 -38.91 -14.26 -39.85
CA ARG A 573 -39.66 -15.51 -39.93
C ARG A 573 -38.69 -16.60 -40.40
N MET A 574 -38.59 -17.68 -39.64
CA MET A 574 -37.73 -18.83 -39.96
C MET A 574 -38.60 -20.05 -40.27
N GLU A 575 -38.32 -20.73 -41.37
CA GLU A 575 -38.96 -22.00 -41.74
C GLU A 575 -38.16 -23.21 -41.29
N LYS A 576 -38.82 -24.37 -41.19
CA LYS A 576 -38.22 -25.60 -40.65
C LYS A 576 -36.99 -26.01 -41.47
N GLY A 577 -35.81 -25.99 -40.83
CA GLY A 577 -34.53 -26.34 -41.45
C GLY A 577 -33.63 -25.13 -41.78
N GLN A 578 -34.13 -23.89 -41.67
CA GLN A 578 -33.29 -22.70 -41.79
C GLN A 578 -32.49 -22.47 -40.49
N GLY A 579 -31.25 -22.98 -40.45
CA GLY A 579 -30.40 -22.93 -39.25
C GLY A 579 -29.79 -21.56 -38.92
N SER A 580 -29.73 -20.62 -39.87
CA SER A 580 -29.12 -19.30 -39.64
C SER A 580 -29.70 -18.18 -40.50
N LYS A 581 -29.43 -16.94 -40.10
CA LYS A 581 -29.77 -15.69 -40.81
C LYS A 581 -28.68 -14.65 -40.54
N GLU A 582 -28.19 -14.01 -41.60
CA GLU A 582 -27.23 -12.91 -41.50
C GLU A 582 -27.91 -11.54 -41.61
N PHE A 583 -27.37 -10.57 -40.88
CA PHE A 583 -27.69 -9.14 -40.95
C PHE A 583 -26.39 -8.32 -41.12
N VAL A 584 -26.48 -7.18 -41.80
CA VAL A 584 -25.38 -6.21 -41.90
C VAL A 584 -25.85 -4.90 -41.30
N LEU A 585 -25.14 -4.41 -40.30
CA LEU A 585 -25.36 -3.09 -39.69
C LEU A 585 -24.33 -2.11 -40.26
N ALA A 586 -24.80 -1.04 -40.89
CA ALA A 586 -23.93 0.04 -41.35
C ALA A 586 -23.31 0.75 -40.14
N VAL A 587 -22.00 1.02 -40.17
CA VAL A 587 -21.35 1.82 -39.13
C VAL A 587 -21.84 3.27 -39.20
N ASN A 588 -22.05 3.88 -38.04
CA ASN A 588 -22.29 5.31 -37.93
C ASN A 588 -20.93 6.01 -38.03
N ASN A 589 -20.74 6.86 -39.03
CA ASN A 589 -19.46 7.53 -39.30
C ASN A 589 -19.59 9.04 -39.54
N ALA A 590 -18.49 9.74 -39.26
CA ALA A 590 -18.23 11.11 -39.66
C ALA A 590 -17.14 11.13 -40.74
N VAL A 591 -17.20 12.06 -41.70
CA VAL A 591 -16.05 12.38 -42.56
C VAL A 591 -15.15 13.36 -41.80
N PHE A 592 -13.99 12.90 -41.35
CA PHE A 592 -13.00 13.74 -40.70
C PHE A 592 -12.08 14.37 -41.76
N LYS A 593 -12.08 15.69 -41.85
CA LYS A 593 -11.17 16.49 -42.66
C LYS A 593 -10.18 17.21 -41.76
N VAL A 594 -8.90 17.18 -42.10
CA VAL A 594 -7.86 17.78 -41.26
C VAL A 594 -6.66 18.27 -42.07
N ASP A 595 -6.21 19.48 -41.79
CA ASP A 595 -4.94 20.04 -42.24
C ASP A 595 -4.14 20.55 -41.03
N SER A 596 -2.84 20.74 -41.21
CA SER A 596 -1.95 21.23 -40.16
C SER A 596 -0.89 22.18 -40.67
N GLU A 597 -0.35 22.98 -39.75
CA GLU A 597 0.75 23.89 -40.02
C GLU A 597 1.89 23.65 -39.00
N PRO A 598 3.07 23.16 -39.43
CA PRO A 598 3.40 22.73 -40.79
C PRO A 598 2.58 21.49 -41.23
N SER A 599 2.40 21.37 -42.55
CA SER A 599 1.66 20.26 -43.16
C SER A 599 2.54 19.00 -43.30
N ARG A 600 1.95 17.88 -43.78
CA ARG A 600 2.55 16.52 -43.80
C ARG A 600 2.73 15.88 -42.42
N ALA A 601 2.07 16.40 -41.39
CA ALA A 601 1.98 15.76 -40.08
C ALA A 601 1.33 14.37 -40.20
N ALA A 602 1.86 13.38 -39.50
CA ALA A 602 1.22 12.08 -39.38
C ALA A 602 -0.02 12.19 -38.49
N VAL A 603 -1.17 11.74 -39.00
CA VAL A 603 -2.45 11.73 -38.29
C VAL A 603 -2.70 10.32 -37.76
N MET A 604 -3.00 10.21 -36.47
CA MET A 604 -3.41 8.97 -35.81
C MET A 604 -4.78 9.18 -35.14
N VAL A 605 -5.60 8.13 -35.09
CA VAL A 605 -6.91 8.12 -34.43
C VAL A 605 -6.99 6.88 -33.54
N ASP A 606 -7.23 7.08 -32.24
CA ASP A 606 -7.16 6.08 -31.16
C ASP A 606 -5.83 5.28 -31.06
N GLY A 607 -4.78 5.77 -31.73
CA GLY A 607 -3.48 5.11 -31.85
C GLY A 607 -3.24 4.44 -33.21
N ASP A 608 -4.28 4.25 -34.02
CA ASP A 608 -4.16 3.68 -35.37
C ASP A 608 -3.76 4.74 -36.41
N ALA A 609 -2.99 4.33 -37.43
CA ALA A 609 -2.45 5.23 -38.44
C ALA A 609 -3.53 5.67 -39.45
N PHE A 610 -3.97 6.92 -39.36
CA PHE A 610 -5.11 7.45 -40.13
C PHE A 610 -4.69 8.09 -41.46
N GLY A 611 -3.55 8.79 -41.49
CA GLY A 611 -3.03 9.39 -42.72
C GLY A 611 -1.91 10.40 -42.51
N LYS A 612 -1.78 11.36 -43.43
CA LYS A 612 -0.96 12.56 -43.27
C LYS A 612 -1.71 13.79 -43.76
N THR A 613 -1.50 14.95 -43.13
CA THR A 613 -2.10 16.21 -43.61
C THR A 613 -1.50 16.65 -44.95
N PRO A 614 -2.27 17.34 -45.82
CA PRO A 614 -3.69 17.68 -45.69
C PRO A 614 -4.62 16.52 -46.12
N LEU A 615 -5.70 16.31 -45.36
CA LEU A 615 -6.80 15.38 -45.68
C LEU A 615 -8.06 16.19 -46.04
N LEU A 616 -8.05 16.88 -47.19
CA LEU A 616 -9.10 17.84 -47.60
C LEU A 616 -10.42 17.20 -48.04
N GLU A 617 -10.34 16.04 -48.70
CA GLU A 617 -11.50 15.20 -49.03
C GLU A 617 -12.06 14.54 -47.76
N GLY A 618 -11.15 14.27 -46.81
CA GLY A 618 -11.42 13.64 -45.52
C GLY A 618 -11.40 12.12 -45.59
N LYS A 619 -11.57 11.48 -44.43
CA LYS A 619 -11.67 10.03 -44.27
C LYS A 619 -12.73 9.68 -43.22
N PRO A 620 -13.38 8.51 -43.33
CA PRO A 620 -14.37 8.08 -42.35
C PRO A 620 -13.73 7.76 -40.99
N VAL A 621 -14.26 8.37 -39.93
CA VAL A 621 -14.06 8.00 -38.50
C VAL A 621 -15.42 7.50 -37.96
N GLY A 622 -15.43 6.67 -36.92
CA GLY A 622 -16.68 6.33 -36.22
C GLY A 622 -17.36 7.56 -35.62
N LEU A 623 -18.65 7.45 -35.27
CA LEU A 623 -19.25 8.39 -34.33
C LEU A 623 -18.89 8.01 -32.89
N GLY A 624 -18.60 9.01 -32.06
CA GLY A 624 -18.17 8.86 -30.68
C GLY A 624 -16.96 9.72 -30.33
N PHE A 625 -16.38 9.50 -29.14
CA PHE A 625 -15.16 10.17 -28.71
C PHE A 625 -13.93 9.39 -29.19
N HIS A 626 -13.08 10.05 -29.97
CA HIS A 626 -11.87 9.47 -30.54
C HIS A 626 -10.65 10.36 -30.21
N THR A 627 -9.52 9.75 -29.87
CA THR A 627 -8.27 10.46 -29.57
C THR A 627 -7.53 10.73 -30.87
N VAL A 628 -7.49 11.98 -31.31
CA VAL A 628 -6.80 12.38 -32.54
C VAL A 628 -5.43 12.96 -32.19
N LYS A 629 -4.37 12.40 -32.78
CA LYS A 629 -2.99 12.84 -32.57
C LYS A 629 -2.34 13.24 -33.89
N LEU A 630 -1.62 14.37 -33.89
CA LEU A 630 -0.81 14.85 -35.00
C LEU A 630 0.66 15.03 -34.59
N THR A 631 1.58 14.47 -35.36
CA THR A 631 3.05 14.50 -35.13
C THR A 631 3.79 14.91 -36.40
N VAL A 632 4.76 15.84 -36.33
CA VAL A 632 5.52 16.30 -37.50
C VAL A 632 7.02 16.49 -37.21
N GLY A 633 7.82 15.47 -37.55
CA GLY A 633 9.26 15.45 -37.26
C GLY A 633 9.55 15.34 -35.76
N GLU A 634 10.80 15.64 -35.35
CA GLU A 634 11.18 15.66 -33.93
C GLU A 634 11.14 17.05 -33.29
N ASP A 635 11.13 18.11 -34.10
CA ASP A 635 11.36 19.48 -33.66
C ASP A 635 10.06 20.26 -33.36
N TYR A 636 8.91 19.62 -33.56
CA TYR A 636 7.59 20.14 -33.24
C TYR A 636 6.95 19.29 -32.16
N ARG A 637 6.04 19.89 -31.39
CA ARG A 637 5.25 19.17 -30.39
C ARG A 637 4.15 18.36 -31.05
N ASP A 638 3.87 17.20 -30.46
CA ASP A 638 2.65 16.46 -30.74
C ASP A 638 1.44 17.32 -30.34
N TRP A 639 0.45 17.40 -31.23
CA TRP A 639 -0.90 17.85 -30.87
C TRP A 639 -1.76 16.61 -30.61
N GLU A 640 -2.55 16.62 -29.54
CA GLU A 640 -3.39 15.49 -29.15
C GLU A 640 -4.68 16.00 -28.48
N GLU A 641 -5.83 15.73 -29.10
CA GLU A 641 -7.17 16.16 -28.64
C GLU A 641 -8.14 14.97 -28.66
N VAL A 642 -8.97 14.84 -27.63
CA VAL A 642 -10.10 13.88 -27.65
C VAL A 642 -11.30 14.57 -28.29
N MET A 643 -11.58 14.22 -29.55
CA MET A 643 -12.61 14.85 -30.37
C MET A 643 -13.92 14.06 -30.31
N GLU A 644 -15.05 14.77 -30.20
CA GLU A 644 -16.40 14.20 -30.36
C GLU A 644 -16.79 14.21 -31.84
N PHE A 645 -16.91 13.03 -32.45
CA PHE A 645 -17.46 12.85 -33.79
C PHE A 645 -18.97 12.57 -33.66
N ASP A 646 -19.77 13.64 -33.68
CA ASP A 646 -21.24 13.62 -33.54
C ASP A 646 -21.99 14.03 -34.84
N LYS A 647 -21.27 14.56 -35.83
CA LYS A 647 -21.79 15.13 -37.09
C LYS A 647 -21.38 14.30 -38.30
N LYS A 648 -22.05 14.50 -39.45
CA LYS A 648 -21.69 13.84 -40.72
C LYS A 648 -20.30 14.24 -41.26
N VAL A 649 -19.82 15.42 -40.88
CA VAL A 649 -18.48 15.93 -41.21
C VAL A 649 -17.96 16.64 -39.97
N GLU A 650 -16.70 16.39 -39.61
CA GLU A 650 -15.92 17.25 -38.70
C GLU A 650 -14.75 17.81 -39.50
N ASP A 651 -14.63 19.14 -39.52
CA ASP A 651 -13.71 19.84 -40.41
C ASP A 651 -12.71 20.66 -39.59
N ARG A 652 -11.44 20.25 -39.66
CA ARG A 652 -10.25 20.91 -39.11
C ARG A 652 -9.32 21.36 -40.24
N THR A 653 -9.88 21.99 -41.27
CA THR A 653 -9.12 22.62 -42.39
C THR A 653 -9.33 24.14 -42.44
N GLY A 654 -8.60 24.84 -43.30
CA GLY A 654 -8.74 26.29 -43.48
C GLY A 654 -8.37 27.09 -42.22
N GLU A 655 -9.32 27.84 -41.67
CA GLU A 655 -9.19 28.57 -40.40
C GLU A 655 -9.19 27.64 -39.17
N ARG A 656 -9.69 26.40 -39.31
CA ARG A 656 -9.76 25.38 -38.25
C ARG A 656 -8.61 24.37 -38.31
N ARG A 657 -7.55 24.66 -39.10
CA ARG A 657 -6.36 23.79 -39.21
C ARG A 657 -5.62 23.69 -37.87
N ILE A 658 -4.90 22.60 -37.68
CA ILE A 658 -4.14 22.35 -36.44
C ILE A 658 -2.75 22.96 -36.55
N VAL A 659 -2.45 23.99 -35.76
CA VAL A 659 -1.10 24.57 -35.67
C VAL A 659 -0.26 23.73 -34.69
N LEU A 660 0.82 23.15 -35.20
CA LEU A 660 1.78 22.36 -34.44
C LEU A 660 2.93 23.29 -34.03
N HIS A 661 3.02 23.60 -32.75
CA HIS A 661 4.05 24.49 -32.21
C HIS A 661 5.45 23.85 -32.27
N LYS A 662 6.45 24.64 -32.65
CA LYS A 662 7.85 24.20 -32.70
C LYS A 662 8.42 24.16 -31.28
N ASP A 663 9.10 23.07 -30.91
CA ASP A 663 9.60 22.88 -29.55
C ASP A 663 10.98 23.53 -29.38
N TYR A 664 10.97 24.85 -29.25
CA TYR A 664 12.18 25.66 -29.07
C TYR A 664 12.94 25.32 -27.79
N LEU A 665 12.24 24.85 -26.74
CA LEU A 665 12.88 24.36 -25.52
C LEU A 665 13.68 23.08 -25.76
N LYS A 666 13.05 22.05 -26.34
CA LYS A 666 13.71 20.79 -26.71
C LYS A 666 14.90 21.01 -27.64
N LEU A 667 14.79 21.97 -28.57
CA LEU A 667 15.88 22.36 -29.47
C LEU A 667 17.05 23.03 -28.72
N GLY A 668 16.76 24.00 -27.86
CA GLY A 668 17.79 24.69 -27.07
C GLY A 668 18.48 23.78 -26.05
N GLU A 669 17.73 22.86 -25.43
CA GLU A 669 18.29 21.83 -24.54
C GLU A 669 19.19 20.86 -25.30
N ARG A 670 18.76 20.36 -26.47
CA ARG A 670 19.57 19.48 -27.33
C ARG A 670 20.89 20.14 -27.73
N ALA A 671 20.88 21.43 -28.07
CA ALA A 671 22.07 22.19 -28.41
C ALA A 671 22.99 22.46 -27.20
N ALA A 672 22.43 22.84 -26.05
CA ALA A 672 23.19 23.08 -24.82
C ALA A 672 23.87 21.79 -24.32
N GLN A 673 23.19 20.64 -24.39
CA GLN A 673 23.77 19.32 -24.08
C GLN A 673 24.91 18.90 -25.01
N GLN A 674 24.98 19.48 -26.21
CA GLN A 674 26.08 19.29 -27.17
C GLN A 674 27.21 20.31 -26.99
N GLY A 675 27.09 21.25 -26.05
CA GLY A 675 28.03 22.35 -25.82
C GLY A 675 27.90 23.51 -26.81
N ASP A 676 26.94 23.48 -27.75
CA ASP A 676 26.71 24.58 -28.69
C ASP A 676 25.77 25.63 -28.08
N ALA A 677 26.36 26.47 -27.22
CA ALA A 677 25.69 27.63 -26.65
C ALA A 677 25.19 28.63 -27.72
N ASN A 678 25.73 28.64 -28.94
CA ASN A 678 25.28 29.54 -30.01
C ASN A 678 23.99 29.02 -30.67
N ALA A 679 23.93 27.73 -30.97
CA ALA A 679 22.71 27.08 -31.44
C ALA A 679 21.62 27.08 -30.35
N ALA A 680 21.98 26.94 -29.07
CA ALA A 680 21.04 27.09 -27.95
C ALA A 680 20.47 28.52 -27.87
N ILE A 681 21.32 29.55 -27.96
CA ILE A 681 20.90 30.96 -28.08
C ILE A 681 19.92 31.14 -29.25
N GLN A 682 20.25 30.62 -30.44
CA GLN A 682 19.42 30.76 -31.64
C GLN A 682 18.05 30.06 -31.47
N ALA A 683 18.02 28.88 -30.86
CA ALA A 683 16.80 28.14 -30.60
C ALA A 683 15.88 28.89 -29.62
N TYR A 684 16.38 29.32 -28.46
CA TYR A 684 15.57 30.02 -27.47
C TYR A 684 15.11 31.40 -27.96
N ALA A 685 16.00 32.18 -28.61
CA ALA A 685 15.67 33.51 -29.15
C ALA A 685 14.70 33.48 -30.35
N SER A 686 14.35 32.30 -30.85
CA SER A 686 13.35 32.13 -31.91
C SER A 686 11.90 32.07 -31.41
N THR A 687 11.65 32.16 -30.08
CA THR A 687 10.28 32.25 -29.54
C THR A 687 9.73 33.66 -29.61
N ASP A 688 8.54 33.85 -30.18
CA ASP A 688 7.81 35.12 -30.09
C ASP A 688 7.02 35.24 -28.76
N LYS A 689 6.56 36.45 -28.42
CA LYS A 689 5.87 36.74 -27.15
C LYS A 689 4.52 36.02 -26.93
N THR A 690 3.94 35.44 -27.98
CA THR A 690 2.72 34.63 -27.93
C THR A 690 3.01 33.13 -27.90
N HIS A 691 4.26 32.70 -28.15
CA HIS A 691 4.65 31.31 -28.08
C HIS A 691 4.54 30.77 -26.63
N PRO A 692 3.97 29.56 -26.41
CA PRO A 692 3.84 28.98 -25.07
C PRO A 692 5.15 28.90 -24.27
N ASP A 693 6.29 28.81 -24.97
CA ASP A 693 7.62 28.67 -24.37
C ASP A 693 8.29 29.99 -23.98
N TYR A 694 7.77 31.15 -24.42
CA TYR A 694 8.52 32.43 -24.42
C TYR A 694 9.21 32.74 -23.08
N SER A 695 8.49 32.60 -21.97
CA SER A 695 9.03 32.91 -20.63
C SER A 695 10.13 31.93 -20.18
N GLU A 696 10.03 30.66 -20.54
CA GLU A 696 11.01 29.63 -20.20
C GLU A 696 12.26 29.72 -21.11
N ALA A 697 12.04 29.97 -22.41
CA ALA A 697 13.09 30.15 -23.39
C ALA A 697 13.95 31.39 -23.09
N HIS A 698 13.33 32.54 -22.81
CA HIS A 698 14.08 33.76 -22.49
C HIS A 698 14.75 33.72 -21.10
N VAL A 699 14.25 32.95 -20.13
CA VAL A 699 14.99 32.67 -18.87
C VAL A 699 16.26 31.86 -19.15
N ARG A 700 16.18 30.81 -19.98
CA ARG A 700 17.34 29.98 -20.34
C ARG A 700 18.35 30.74 -21.20
N LEU A 701 17.87 31.58 -22.10
CA LEU A 701 18.68 32.52 -22.88
C LEU A 701 19.42 33.51 -21.97
N GLY A 702 18.72 34.07 -20.98
CA GLY A 702 19.32 34.93 -19.95
C GLY A 702 20.41 34.22 -19.14
N GLN A 703 20.20 32.94 -18.82
CA GLN A 703 21.20 32.14 -18.09
C GLN A 703 22.46 31.87 -18.92
N ILE A 704 22.32 31.51 -20.20
CA ILE A 704 23.48 31.33 -21.10
C ILE A 704 24.25 32.65 -21.27
N TYR A 705 23.56 33.79 -21.32
CA TYR A 705 24.23 35.09 -21.34
C TYR A 705 24.96 35.40 -20.02
N LEU A 706 24.39 35.02 -18.88
CA LEU A 706 24.99 35.22 -17.55
C LEU A 706 26.25 34.35 -17.35
N ASP A 707 26.11 33.03 -17.51
CA ASP A 707 27.11 32.05 -17.11
C ASP A 707 28.15 31.79 -18.23
N ASP A 708 27.70 31.42 -19.43
CA ASP A 708 28.58 30.98 -20.52
C ASP A 708 29.23 32.17 -21.25
N LYS A 709 28.43 33.19 -21.60
CA LYS A 709 28.90 34.33 -22.40
C LYS A 709 29.45 35.46 -21.54
N ASN A 710 29.06 35.53 -20.27
CA ASN A 710 29.36 36.64 -19.38
C ASN A 710 28.98 38.01 -20.00
N ASP A 711 27.83 38.05 -20.70
CA ASP A 711 27.19 39.22 -21.29
C ASP A 711 26.01 39.65 -20.39
N TYR A 712 26.34 40.37 -19.32
CA TYR A 712 25.37 40.74 -18.28
C TYR A 712 24.36 41.77 -18.80
N GLU A 713 24.73 42.58 -19.81
CA GLU A 713 23.85 43.44 -20.58
C GLU A 713 22.72 42.65 -21.26
N ALA A 714 23.06 41.56 -21.97
CA ALA A 714 22.09 40.68 -22.58
C ALA A 714 21.29 39.89 -21.52
N ALA A 715 21.95 39.32 -20.52
CA ALA A 715 21.28 38.56 -19.45
C ALA A 715 20.18 39.39 -18.76
N VAL A 716 20.50 40.64 -18.36
CA VAL A 716 19.51 41.57 -17.78
C VAL A 716 18.32 41.78 -18.73
N ARG A 717 18.57 42.03 -20.02
CA ARG A 717 17.52 42.28 -21.01
C ARG A 717 16.56 41.08 -21.15
N GLU A 718 17.10 39.86 -21.22
CA GLU A 718 16.27 38.67 -21.38
C GLU A 718 15.45 38.36 -20.13
N PHE A 719 16.04 38.41 -18.92
CA PHE A 719 15.27 38.23 -17.69
C PHE A 719 14.24 39.35 -17.47
N GLU A 720 14.55 40.62 -17.77
CA GLU A 720 13.55 41.70 -17.72
C GLU A 720 12.42 41.48 -18.74
N SER A 721 12.71 40.92 -19.93
CA SER A 721 11.68 40.61 -20.93
C SER A 721 10.62 39.60 -20.45
N VAL A 722 11.01 38.71 -19.52
CA VAL A 722 10.13 37.71 -18.89
C VAL A 722 9.47 38.27 -17.64
N LEU A 723 10.21 38.94 -16.76
CA LEU A 723 9.72 39.42 -15.47
C LEU A 723 8.89 40.72 -15.56
N THR A 724 8.88 41.40 -16.70
CA THR A 724 7.95 42.52 -16.96
C THR A 724 6.57 42.07 -17.48
N LEU A 725 6.41 40.79 -17.86
CA LEU A 725 5.10 40.25 -18.22
C LEU A 725 4.20 40.19 -16.98
N PRO A 726 2.95 40.69 -17.01
CA PRO A 726 2.08 40.79 -15.82
C PRO A 726 1.97 39.48 -15.03
N GLN A 727 1.76 38.36 -15.73
CA GLN A 727 1.65 37.02 -15.17
C GLN A 727 2.88 36.54 -14.37
N ASN A 728 4.06 37.06 -14.68
CA ASN A 728 5.33 36.69 -14.05
C ASN A 728 5.71 37.69 -12.96
N LYS A 729 5.49 38.98 -13.24
CA LYS A 729 5.65 40.11 -12.31
C LYS A 729 4.82 39.91 -11.04
N ASP A 730 3.55 39.52 -11.19
CA ASP A 730 2.62 39.30 -10.08
C ASP A 730 2.72 37.86 -9.52
N LEU A 731 3.76 37.10 -9.91
CA LEU A 731 4.08 35.74 -9.46
C LEU A 731 2.91 34.73 -9.60
N ILE A 732 2.09 34.89 -10.63
CA ILE A 732 1.04 33.93 -10.99
C ILE A 732 1.71 32.64 -11.48
N TYR A 733 2.66 32.75 -12.42
CA TYR A 733 3.54 31.65 -12.82
C TYR A 733 4.76 31.54 -11.90
N LYS A 734 4.51 31.01 -10.70
CA LYS A 734 5.48 30.82 -9.60
C LYS A 734 6.80 30.17 -9.98
N GLN A 735 6.83 29.35 -11.03
CA GLN A 735 8.05 28.71 -11.56
C GLN A 735 9.16 29.71 -11.90
N PHE A 736 8.81 30.94 -12.31
CA PHE A 736 9.78 31.99 -12.65
C PHE A 736 10.31 32.77 -11.43
N ALA A 737 10.00 32.36 -10.19
CA ALA A 737 10.48 33.03 -8.98
C ALA A 737 12.03 33.09 -8.89
N VAL A 738 12.74 32.08 -9.40
CA VAL A 738 14.22 32.04 -9.43
C VAL A 738 14.79 33.04 -10.44
N ALA A 739 14.06 33.43 -11.48
CA ALA A 739 14.55 34.42 -12.44
C ALA A 739 14.78 35.80 -11.79
N PHE A 740 14.14 36.11 -10.65
CA PHE A 740 14.46 37.31 -9.86
C PHE A 740 15.86 37.21 -9.21
N THR A 741 16.27 36.01 -8.77
CA THR A 741 17.63 35.75 -8.29
C THR A 741 18.65 35.97 -9.40
N ASN A 742 18.38 35.42 -10.59
CA ASN A 742 19.33 35.42 -11.71
C ASN A 742 19.43 36.81 -12.37
N LEU A 743 18.31 37.55 -12.49
CA LEU A 743 18.32 38.97 -12.85
C LEU A 743 19.06 39.82 -11.80
N GLY A 744 18.91 39.48 -10.52
CA GLY A 744 19.63 40.12 -9.42
C GLY A 744 21.15 39.93 -9.52
N HIS A 745 21.60 38.70 -9.79
CA HIS A 745 23.00 38.36 -10.05
C HIS A 745 23.53 39.07 -11.31
N ALA A 746 22.78 39.05 -12.42
CA ALA A 746 23.15 39.77 -13.64
C ALA A 746 23.30 41.29 -13.43
N TYR A 747 22.40 41.90 -12.64
CA TYR A 747 22.53 43.31 -12.24
C TYR A 747 23.72 43.57 -11.31
N TYR A 748 24.04 42.63 -10.41
CA TYR A 748 25.20 42.71 -9.55
C TYR A 748 26.50 42.72 -10.38
N GLU A 749 26.70 41.75 -11.28
CA GLU A 749 27.94 41.66 -12.06
C GLU A 749 28.07 42.77 -13.12
N LYS A 750 26.94 43.21 -13.70
CA LYS A 750 26.90 44.45 -14.50
C LYS A 750 27.40 45.66 -13.69
N GLY A 751 26.89 45.84 -12.47
CA GLY A 751 27.33 46.91 -11.58
C GLY A 751 28.80 46.78 -11.18
N ASN A 752 29.26 45.55 -10.90
CA ASN A 752 30.64 45.21 -10.55
C ASN A 752 31.64 45.60 -11.66
N ARG A 753 31.30 45.35 -12.93
CA ARG A 753 32.12 45.77 -14.10
C ARG A 753 32.18 47.28 -14.32
N LEU A 754 31.18 48.02 -13.87
CA LEU A 754 31.09 49.46 -14.09
C LEU A 754 31.85 50.29 -13.03
N VAL A 755 32.17 49.73 -11.86
CA VAL A 755 32.73 50.46 -10.69
C VAL A 755 33.87 51.42 -11.05
N ASP A 756 34.82 50.98 -11.88
CA ASP A 756 36.04 51.74 -12.23
C ASP A 756 35.87 52.62 -13.49
N ARG A 757 34.71 52.57 -14.16
CA ARG A 757 34.46 53.20 -15.48
C ARG A 757 33.31 54.19 -15.48
N ASP A 758 32.20 53.80 -14.85
CA ASP A 758 31.00 54.60 -14.63
C ASP A 758 30.47 54.30 -13.22
N ARG A 759 30.91 55.14 -12.28
CA ARG A 759 30.56 55.00 -10.86
C ARG A 759 29.08 55.26 -10.59
N GLU A 760 28.38 55.99 -11.46
CA GLU A 760 26.95 56.24 -11.30
C GLU A 760 26.13 55.07 -11.85
N GLY A 761 26.41 54.61 -13.08
CA GLY A 761 25.80 53.41 -13.65
C GLY A 761 26.07 52.16 -12.81
N ALA A 762 27.26 52.04 -12.21
CA ALA A 762 27.56 51.01 -11.20
C ALA A 762 26.61 51.09 -9.99
N ALA A 763 26.40 52.28 -9.43
CA ALA A 763 25.48 52.47 -8.30
C ALA A 763 24.02 52.19 -8.68
N GLN A 764 23.59 52.59 -9.88
CA GLN A 764 22.24 52.32 -10.39
C GLN A 764 22.01 50.81 -10.61
N ALA A 765 22.97 50.10 -11.22
CA ALA A 765 22.89 48.65 -11.43
C ALA A 765 22.92 47.86 -10.11
N LEU A 766 23.79 48.22 -9.17
CA LEU A 766 23.85 47.58 -7.84
C LEU A 766 22.58 47.87 -7.01
N ALA A 767 21.96 49.05 -7.14
CA ALA A 767 20.67 49.35 -6.52
C ALA A 767 19.54 48.50 -7.11
N LYS A 768 19.52 48.29 -8.43
CA LYS A 768 18.59 47.34 -9.08
C LYS A 768 18.83 45.89 -8.63
N ALA A 769 20.08 45.46 -8.48
CA ALA A 769 20.41 44.14 -7.96
C ALA A 769 19.78 43.93 -6.57
N VAL A 770 20.00 44.86 -5.64
CA VAL A 770 19.38 44.85 -4.29
C VAL A 770 17.85 44.78 -4.40
N GLN A 771 17.23 45.62 -5.22
CA GLN A 771 15.77 45.64 -5.38
C GLN A 771 15.22 44.29 -5.87
N THR A 772 15.83 43.69 -6.90
CA THR A 772 15.36 42.43 -7.47
C THR A 772 15.60 41.25 -6.51
N LEU A 773 16.73 41.22 -5.82
CA LEU A 773 17.07 40.17 -4.84
C LEU A 773 16.21 40.27 -3.57
N GLN A 774 15.75 41.46 -3.18
CA GLN A 774 14.71 41.59 -2.14
C GLN A 774 13.39 40.93 -2.56
N VAL A 775 12.95 41.06 -3.82
CA VAL A 775 11.73 40.41 -4.33
C VAL A 775 11.88 38.89 -4.34
N ALA A 776 13.05 38.37 -4.74
CA ALA A 776 13.38 36.95 -4.64
C ALA A 776 13.34 36.46 -3.19
N LYS A 777 14.01 37.16 -2.26
CA LYS A 777 14.05 36.85 -0.81
C LYS A 777 12.65 36.80 -0.19
N GLN A 778 11.73 37.68 -0.61
CA GLN A 778 10.35 37.69 -0.12
C GLN A 778 9.49 36.51 -0.65
N ASN A 779 9.96 35.79 -1.67
CA ASN A 779 9.17 34.78 -2.40
C ASN A 779 9.85 33.42 -2.54
N THR A 780 10.90 33.13 -1.74
CA THR A 780 11.64 31.86 -1.70
C THR A 780 10.76 30.60 -1.59
N ARG A 781 9.59 30.71 -0.95
CA ARG A 781 8.52 29.69 -0.91
C ARG A 781 8.01 29.21 -2.29
N PHE A 782 8.36 29.90 -3.37
CA PHE A 782 8.01 29.57 -4.75
C PHE A 782 9.19 29.02 -5.56
N PHE A 783 10.40 28.94 -5.00
CA PHE A 783 11.55 28.33 -5.67
C PHE A 783 11.32 26.81 -5.86
N PRO A 784 11.61 26.24 -7.05
CA PRO A 784 11.42 24.81 -7.33
C PRO A 784 12.20 23.91 -6.36
N THR A 785 11.56 22.86 -5.84
CA THR A 785 12.12 21.96 -4.82
C THR A 785 13.49 21.37 -5.17
N ALA A 786 13.77 21.15 -6.47
CA ALA A 786 15.02 20.59 -6.95
C ALA A 786 16.21 21.56 -6.91
N GLN A 787 15.96 22.87 -6.92
CA GLN A 787 16.96 23.95 -6.94
C GLN A 787 16.83 24.89 -5.72
N HIS A 788 15.95 24.55 -4.77
CA HIS A 788 15.53 25.46 -3.69
C HIS A 788 16.70 25.96 -2.84
N ASP A 789 17.61 25.05 -2.45
CA ASP A 789 18.74 25.40 -1.59
C ASP A 789 19.76 26.28 -2.34
N GLU A 790 20.05 25.98 -3.60
CA GLU A 790 20.99 26.75 -4.44
C GLU A 790 20.45 28.16 -4.72
N ALA A 791 19.20 28.27 -5.19
CA ALA A 791 18.55 29.56 -5.40
C ALA A 791 18.41 30.37 -4.09
N LEU A 792 18.25 29.72 -2.94
CA LEU A 792 18.24 30.37 -1.62
C LEU A 792 19.64 30.90 -1.24
N HIS A 793 20.70 30.12 -1.46
CA HIS A 793 22.09 30.55 -1.28
C HIS A 793 22.39 31.79 -2.13
N ASP A 794 22.17 31.72 -3.44
CA ASP A 794 22.48 32.80 -4.38
C ASP A 794 21.69 34.08 -4.05
N THR A 795 20.40 33.93 -3.71
CA THR A 795 19.55 35.08 -3.32
C THR A 795 20.13 35.85 -2.15
N TYR A 796 20.60 35.18 -1.10
CA TYR A 796 21.22 35.84 0.05
C TYR A 796 22.65 36.30 -0.24
N TYR A 797 23.45 35.51 -0.95
CA TYR A 797 24.85 35.80 -1.26
C TYR A 797 25.00 37.04 -2.12
N TYR A 798 24.30 37.09 -3.27
CA TYR A 798 24.34 38.24 -4.16
C TYR A 798 23.65 39.48 -3.56
N LEU A 799 22.67 39.31 -2.66
CA LEU A 799 22.06 40.46 -1.96
C LEU A 799 23.08 41.13 -1.02
N ALA A 800 23.84 40.33 -0.27
CA ALA A 800 24.88 40.82 0.62
C ALA A 800 26.07 41.44 -0.16
N LEU A 801 26.50 40.81 -1.25
CA LEU A 801 27.48 41.37 -2.18
C LEU A 801 27.02 42.69 -2.81
N ALA A 802 25.76 42.78 -3.26
CA ALA A 802 25.21 43.99 -3.87
C ALA A 802 25.13 45.15 -2.88
N TYR A 803 24.67 44.92 -1.65
CA TYR A 803 24.71 45.94 -0.60
C TYR A 803 26.15 46.37 -0.26
N HIS A 804 27.08 45.41 -0.09
CA HIS A 804 28.49 45.69 0.20
C HIS A 804 29.12 46.56 -0.89
N LYS A 805 28.99 46.17 -2.17
CA LYS A 805 29.52 46.94 -3.31
C LYS A 805 28.84 48.31 -3.42
N LEU A 806 27.52 48.40 -3.24
CA LEU A 806 26.80 49.68 -3.30
C LEU A 806 27.25 50.63 -2.17
N TYR A 807 27.54 50.11 -0.98
CA TYR A 807 28.17 50.87 0.10
C TYR A 807 29.59 51.34 -0.28
N LEU A 808 30.47 50.48 -0.80
CA LEU A 808 31.81 50.89 -1.23
C LEU A 808 31.79 51.98 -2.32
N VAL A 809 30.87 51.86 -3.28
CA VAL A 809 30.67 52.79 -4.40
C VAL A 809 30.12 54.14 -3.92
N THR A 810 29.14 54.15 -3.01
CA THR A 810 28.39 55.38 -2.64
C THR A 810 28.77 56.01 -1.30
N ARG A 811 29.41 55.24 -0.40
CA ARG A 811 29.80 55.59 0.97
C ARG A 811 28.67 56.16 1.86
N LYS A 812 27.42 55.80 1.56
CA LYS A 812 26.25 56.15 2.38
C LYS A 812 26.17 55.25 3.62
N ALA A 813 26.27 55.83 4.82
CA ALA A 813 26.24 55.08 6.08
C ALA A 813 24.99 54.19 6.25
N SER A 814 23.83 54.60 5.70
CA SER A 814 22.60 53.79 5.72
C SER A 814 22.72 52.45 4.97
N LEU A 815 23.66 52.31 4.04
CA LEU A 815 23.92 51.06 3.33
C LEU A 815 24.94 50.16 4.04
N GLN A 816 25.74 50.71 4.96
CA GLN A 816 26.70 49.93 5.74
C GLN A 816 25.99 48.96 6.68
N GLY A 817 25.02 49.45 7.45
CA GLY A 817 24.17 48.60 8.30
C GLY A 817 23.28 47.63 7.50
N ALA A 818 22.89 48.00 6.28
CA ALA A 818 22.17 47.09 5.38
C ALA A 818 23.08 45.97 4.84
N ALA A 819 24.35 46.26 4.56
CA ALA A 819 25.35 45.27 4.16
C ALA A 819 25.71 44.32 5.32
N ASP A 820 25.91 44.83 6.54
CA ASP A 820 26.14 43.99 7.73
C ASP A 820 24.97 43.03 7.98
N LEU A 821 23.74 43.55 7.95
CA LEU A 821 22.52 42.75 8.11
C LEU A 821 22.40 41.69 7.01
N ALA A 822 22.62 42.04 5.74
CA ALA A 822 22.51 41.09 4.64
C ALA A 822 23.59 39.98 4.69
N TRP A 823 24.82 40.32 5.07
CA TRP A 823 25.86 39.31 5.31
C TRP A 823 25.53 38.40 6.49
N ARG A 824 25.02 38.96 7.59
CA ARG A 824 24.54 38.17 8.72
C ARG A 824 23.44 37.21 8.30
N GLU A 825 22.42 37.70 7.58
CA GLU A 825 21.32 36.87 7.09
C GLU A 825 21.79 35.75 6.17
N TYR A 826 22.79 36.00 5.31
CA TYR A 826 23.41 34.94 4.50
C TYR A 826 24.03 33.81 5.34
N PHE A 827 24.65 34.12 6.49
CA PHE A 827 25.15 33.11 7.41
C PHE A 827 24.03 32.44 8.23
N ASP A 828 23.06 33.22 8.73
CA ASP A 828 21.93 32.74 9.56
C ASP A 828 20.97 31.83 8.74
N PHE A 829 20.85 32.04 7.42
CA PHE A 829 20.00 31.26 6.50
C PHE A 829 20.77 30.36 5.51
N PHE A 830 22.07 30.09 5.75
CA PHE A 830 22.86 29.22 4.86
C PHE A 830 22.24 27.81 4.73
N PRO A 831 21.97 27.29 3.52
CA PRO A 831 21.24 26.03 3.36
C PRO A 831 22.06 24.81 3.79
N LYS A 832 21.56 24.06 4.77
CA LYS A 832 22.28 22.90 5.35
C LYS A 832 22.63 21.78 4.38
N ARG A 833 21.94 21.66 3.24
CA ARG A 833 22.29 20.66 2.20
C ARG A 833 23.51 21.03 1.36
N LEU A 834 23.94 22.29 1.42
CA LEU A 834 25.13 22.78 0.71
C LEU A 834 26.38 22.78 1.61
N GLU A 835 26.24 22.47 2.90
CA GLU A 835 27.39 22.37 3.81
C GLU A 835 28.29 21.20 3.39
N GLY A 836 29.59 21.48 3.28
CA GLY A 836 30.57 20.53 2.74
C GLY A 836 30.62 20.40 1.20
N ASN A 837 29.77 21.10 0.44
CA ASN A 837 29.96 21.24 -1.01
C ASN A 837 31.12 22.24 -1.25
N PRO A 838 32.21 21.85 -1.94
CA PRO A 838 33.41 22.70 -2.09
C PRO A 838 33.12 24.10 -2.67
N THR A 839 32.22 24.21 -3.65
CA THR A 839 31.89 25.48 -4.30
C THR A 839 31.19 26.44 -3.32
N PHE A 840 30.17 25.95 -2.62
CA PHE A 840 29.40 26.78 -1.70
C PHE A 840 30.15 27.09 -0.40
N GLU A 841 31.02 26.19 0.08
CA GLU A 841 31.94 26.49 1.19
C GLU A 841 33.03 27.50 0.79
N GLN A 842 33.50 27.50 -0.47
CA GLN A 842 34.39 28.56 -0.98
C GLN A 842 33.69 29.92 -1.00
N SER A 843 32.44 30.00 -1.46
CA SER A 843 31.61 31.22 -1.37
C SER A 843 31.38 31.65 0.08
N ARG A 844 31.12 30.71 1.00
CA ARG A 844 30.93 30.94 2.44
C ARG A 844 32.20 31.49 3.12
N ALA A 845 33.37 30.99 2.73
CA ALA A 845 34.67 31.50 3.19
C ALA A 845 35.00 32.88 2.59
N GLY A 846 34.62 33.15 1.34
CA GLY A 846 34.72 34.46 0.70
C GLY A 846 33.81 35.51 1.37
N ALA A 847 32.55 35.16 1.57
CA ALA A 847 31.55 35.95 2.30
C ALA A 847 32.06 36.44 3.66
N ARG A 848 32.81 35.60 4.39
CA ARG A 848 33.32 35.97 5.71
C ARG A 848 34.27 37.16 5.64
N LYS A 849 35.20 37.14 4.66
CA LYS A 849 36.15 38.25 4.42
C LYS A 849 35.41 39.54 4.02
N TYR A 850 34.37 39.44 3.19
CA TYR A 850 33.55 40.60 2.81
C TYR A 850 32.68 41.14 3.94
N TRP A 851 32.25 40.29 4.89
CA TRP A 851 31.50 40.71 6.06
C TRP A 851 32.39 41.41 7.09
N ASP A 852 33.57 40.83 7.35
CA ASP A 852 34.52 41.40 8.31
C ASP A 852 35.03 42.78 7.82
N GLN A 853 35.23 42.97 6.50
CA GLN A 853 35.47 44.29 5.87
C GLN A 853 34.38 45.35 6.09
N ILE A 854 33.13 44.97 6.37
CA ILE A 854 32.05 45.92 6.72
C ILE A 854 32.10 46.27 8.21
N LYS A 855 32.44 45.30 9.07
CA LYS A 855 32.61 45.53 10.51
C LYS A 855 33.81 46.42 10.80
N ASP A 856 34.95 46.15 10.17
CA ASP A 856 36.19 46.92 10.32
C ASP A 856 36.10 48.35 9.75
N ALA A 857 35.01 48.67 9.04
CA ALA A 857 34.68 50.00 8.54
C ALA A 857 33.67 50.77 9.43
N SER A 858 33.30 50.21 10.59
CA SER A 858 32.27 50.72 11.53
C SER A 858 32.85 51.35 12.79
#